data_AF-A0AAN9FZN6-F1
#
_entry.id   AF-A0AAN9FZN6-F1
#
_cell.length_a   1.000
_cell.length_b   1.000
_cell.length_c   1.000
_cell.angle_alpha   90.00
_cell.angle_beta   90.00
_cell.angle_gamma   90.00
#
_symmetry.space_group_name_H-M   'P 1'
#
loop_
_entity.id
_entity.type
_entity.pdbx_description
1 polymer ?
#
loop_
_entity_poly.entity_id
_entity_poly.type
_entity_poly.pdbx_seq_one_letter_code
_entity_poly.pdbx_strand_id
1 'polypeptide(L)'
;MDVAKSPLLLALIVCACFTVTRQNEADRVEGHNIVLGKFPDDFALGVSTSAYQIEGAWNQDGKGKSIWDTFSHTQGKIVDGSKADRAADSYNKWREDIQLLVDLGVTHHILSLSWSRLMPDGTSGRIEQRGVQHYSDVIDELLRHNIVPLVTLYHWDLPQALQDKGGWLNETIVQDFTDYADLCFRTYGDRVKTWITFIEPLMISWLGHEKGDFAPGLHQENATYLVSHNILRSHVAAYRLYDNTYRAAQQGKVGIRLDSEWYEPKSRGHAYNEASLTALTFRLGLYADPLFKGDYPDLIKTTLQEKATRLGVTSPLPKFTAQEIANNKGAIDFLGLNHYYTNLVSPVRGNHSNTHFGFFNDQNIKFERDPSSPVLANRPDTGENAMRLEGYGLRKLLNYIRQTYNNPDVYVTENGFSDLGAFKDERRITYIKEYSNNVLKAIGDGCSVKGYFVWTLMDTFEWSQGYTIKFGLYYVDFGQHDVPRFPKASAMFYSKLIQDRGFTEAVRDFHSYPQDRDVFLYEKFPDDFMWGTATSAYQVEGAWNEDGKGPSIWDTKVHDPGAKIADGSTGDVACDSYHHIADDVNMLKELGVQHYRFSISWPRVLPDGTPRSLNPLGVRYYNDLIDALLEANIQPMVTLYHWDLPQALQDKYGGWMDERIIDDFDNYARVCYEQFGDRVLLWITINEPIATTQVYNAQAPGVADYIVAHNIIRAHVKAYHTYDKYFRHLYHGQVGITLDIGWKEPLTLRNQDVYAADRAVMFKLGWFGNPIYGSGDYPEVMKRYIATKSLRQGFAKSRLPVFTDDELRMNKGAYDFLGVNHYTSNVISEKSSRDSDVSYQADQDIEYRLDPYWAHTDVGWLNVNPWGLRYVLDWAKEHWGNPPVYITESGRSNDDVTGLNDVGRIYYYRNYTNELLKAIKLDGCNVRGYTAWSLMDNFEWGSGYTKHFGLYQVDFSDPNRTRTPKMSAGFYKQLVKENGFATNSSLMTYELSS
;
A
#
# COMPACT_ATOMS: atom_id res chain seq x y z
N MET A 1 -13.19 43.64 -51.64
CA MET A 1 -14.56 43.83 -52.16
C MET A 1 -15.52 43.22 -51.15
N ASP A 2 -16.41 44.06 -50.63
CA ASP A 2 -17.37 43.81 -49.56
C ASP A 2 -18.39 42.69 -49.84
N VAL A 3 -18.89 42.02 -48.79
CA VAL A 3 -20.17 42.34 -48.08
C VAL A 3 -20.55 41.16 -47.15
N ALA A 4 -20.69 41.49 -45.86
CA ALA A 4 -21.61 40.99 -44.81
C ALA A 4 -22.03 39.50 -44.72
N LYS A 5 -21.79 38.89 -43.53
CA LYS A 5 -22.73 37.96 -42.86
C LYS A 5 -22.70 38.04 -41.32
N SER A 6 -23.81 38.57 -40.78
CA SER A 6 -24.60 38.14 -39.61
C SER A 6 -24.01 38.09 -38.17
N PRO A 7 -24.57 38.89 -37.22
CA PRO A 7 -24.30 38.78 -35.77
C PRO A 7 -24.83 37.49 -35.10
N LEU A 8 -25.59 36.64 -35.80
CA LEU A 8 -26.09 35.37 -35.24
C LEU A 8 -24.98 34.31 -35.03
N LEU A 9 -23.86 34.42 -35.75
CA LEU A 9 -22.77 33.44 -35.67
C LEU A 9 -21.99 33.55 -34.34
N LEU A 10 -21.85 34.76 -33.79
CA LEU A 10 -21.13 35.01 -32.54
C LEU A 10 -21.89 34.48 -31.31
N ALA A 11 -23.22 34.52 -31.32
CA ALA A 11 -24.07 33.96 -30.26
C ALA A 11 -24.13 32.41 -30.30
N LEU A 12 -24.06 31.81 -31.50
CA LEU A 12 -23.92 30.36 -31.68
C LEU A 12 -22.53 29.84 -31.29
N ILE A 13 -21.47 30.63 -31.49
CA ILE A 13 -20.09 30.27 -31.10
C ILE A 13 -19.91 30.31 -29.57
N VAL A 14 -20.54 31.22 -28.84
CA VAL A 14 -20.48 31.24 -27.37
C VAL A 14 -21.33 30.11 -26.76
N CYS A 15 -22.52 29.79 -27.28
CA CYS A 15 -23.28 28.60 -26.85
C CYS A 15 -22.61 27.27 -27.22
N ALA A 16 -21.94 27.20 -28.39
CA ALA A 16 -21.16 26.05 -28.80
C ALA A 16 -19.89 25.90 -27.95
N CYS A 17 -19.28 26.98 -27.46
CA CYS A 17 -18.12 26.98 -26.55
C CYS A 17 -18.45 26.63 -25.08
N PHE A 18 -19.71 26.60 -24.65
CA PHE A 18 -20.11 26.10 -23.32
C PHE A 18 -20.52 24.61 -23.31
N THR A 19 -20.82 24.02 -24.47
CA THR A 19 -21.46 22.68 -24.57
C THR A 19 -20.50 21.48 -24.51
N VAL A 20 -19.28 21.52 -25.08
CA VAL A 20 -18.36 20.36 -25.15
C VAL A 20 -17.41 20.19 -23.93
N THR A 21 -17.13 21.23 -23.13
CA THR A 21 -16.41 21.16 -21.83
C THR A 21 -17.37 20.64 -20.78
N ARG A 22 -18.62 21.11 -20.81
CA ARG A 22 -19.73 20.44 -20.11
C ARG A 22 -19.90 19.00 -20.56
N GLN A 23 -19.60 18.64 -21.81
CA GLN A 23 -19.73 17.26 -22.28
C GLN A 23 -18.60 16.36 -21.79
N ASN A 24 -17.33 16.80 -21.78
CA ASN A 24 -16.25 16.03 -21.17
C ASN A 24 -16.38 15.94 -19.64
N GLU A 25 -16.84 17.02 -18.98
CA GLU A 25 -17.19 16.97 -17.55
C GLU A 25 -18.42 16.09 -17.29
N ALA A 26 -19.45 16.14 -18.15
CA ALA A 26 -20.62 15.27 -18.03
C ALA A 26 -20.29 13.81 -18.31
N ASP A 27 -19.44 13.50 -19.28
CA ASP A 27 -18.96 12.15 -19.58
C ASP A 27 -18.11 11.60 -18.43
N ARG A 28 -17.31 12.46 -17.77
CA ARG A 28 -16.59 12.11 -16.53
C ARG A 28 -17.57 11.80 -15.40
N VAL A 29 -18.48 12.73 -15.11
CA VAL A 29 -19.49 12.57 -14.04
C VAL A 29 -20.37 11.35 -14.28
N GLU A 30 -20.86 11.15 -15.50
CA GLU A 30 -21.66 9.98 -15.89
C GLU A 30 -20.82 8.70 -15.90
N GLY A 31 -19.55 8.79 -16.30
CA GLY A 31 -18.56 7.71 -16.31
C GLY A 31 -18.34 7.09 -14.94
N HIS A 32 -18.13 7.93 -13.93
CA HIS A 32 -17.89 7.50 -12.55
C HIS A 32 -19.16 7.05 -11.82
N ASN A 33 -20.35 7.50 -12.25
CA ASN A 33 -21.61 7.10 -11.64
C ASN A 33 -21.88 5.60 -11.86
N ILE A 34 -21.84 4.80 -10.80
CA ILE A 34 -22.12 3.36 -10.90
C ILE A 34 -23.63 3.13 -11.11
N VAL A 35 -23.98 2.45 -12.19
CA VAL A 35 -25.36 2.00 -12.45
C VAL A 35 -25.59 0.59 -11.92
N LEU A 36 -26.75 0.35 -11.32
CA LEU A 36 -27.16 -1.00 -10.91
C LEU A 36 -27.67 -1.78 -12.12
N GLY A 37 -27.39 -3.08 -12.17
CA GLY A 37 -27.82 -3.94 -13.28
C GLY A 37 -27.00 -5.21 -13.40
N LYS A 38 -27.47 -6.13 -14.24
CA LYS A 38 -26.81 -7.42 -14.50
C LYS A 38 -26.29 -7.49 -15.91
N PHE A 39 -25.16 -8.17 -16.07
CA PHE A 39 -24.69 -8.60 -17.39
C PHE A 39 -25.63 -9.66 -17.98
N PRO A 40 -25.67 -9.82 -19.32
CA PRO A 40 -26.42 -10.90 -19.97
C PRO A 40 -26.11 -12.29 -19.43
N ASP A 41 -27.05 -13.23 -19.54
CA ASP A 41 -26.94 -14.59 -18.98
C ASP A 41 -25.81 -15.42 -19.61
N ASP A 42 -25.44 -15.11 -20.85
CA ASP A 42 -24.33 -15.72 -21.59
C ASP A 42 -23.02 -14.92 -21.52
N PHE A 43 -22.97 -13.83 -20.74
CA PHE A 43 -21.79 -12.97 -20.65
C PHE A 43 -20.64 -13.66 -19.91
N ALA A 44 -19.46 -13.65 -20.52
CA ALA A 44 -18.25 -14.24 -19.95
C ALA A 44 -17.62 -13.32 -18.89
N LEU A 45 -17.63 -13.77 -17.64
CA LEU A 45 -16.87 -13.16 -16.55
C LEU A 45 -15.68 -14.06 -16.21
N GLY A 46 -14.47 -13.53 -16.32
CA GLY A 46 -13.26 -14.33 -16.26
C GLY A 46 -12.01 -13.56 -15.88
N VAL A 47 -10.90 -14.28 -15.90
CA VAL A 47 -9.56 -13.71 -15.72
C VAL A 47 -8.62 -14.24 -16.79
N SER A 48 -7.55 -13.51 -17.01
CA SER A 48 -6.56 -13.79 -18.04
C SER A 48 -5.18 -14.04 -17.43
N THR A 49 -4.41 -14.95 -18.06
CA THR A 49 -3.01 -15.25 -17.75
C THR A 49 -2.16 -15.34 -19.02
N SER A 50 -0.83 -15.32 -18.84
CA SER A 50 0.16 -15.47 -19.91
C SER A 50 1.16 -16.56 -19.56
N ALA A 51 1.45 -17.44 -20.52
CA ALA A 51 2.36 -18.56 -20.38
C ALA A 51 3.72 -18.11 -19.84
N TYR A 52 4.35 -17.12 -20.47
CA TYR A 52 5.68 -16.67 -20.05
C TYR A 52 5.68 -16.04 -18.65
N GLN A 53 4.60 -15.33 -18.30
CA GLN A 53 4.53 -14.59 -17.03
C GLN A 53 4.23 -15.47 -15.82
N ILE A 54 3.58 -16.64 -16.01
CA ILE A 54 3.17 -17.52 -14.91
C ILE A 54 3.80 -18.92 -14.92
N GLU A 55 4.07 -19.53 -16.08
CA GLU A 55 4.41 -20.96 -16.14
C GLU A 55 5.77 -21.27 -15.51
N GLY A 56 6.79 -20.48 -15.86
CA GLY A 56 8.18 -20.83 -15.60
C GLY A 56 8.58 -22.14 -16.25
N ALA A 57 9.41 -22.92 -15.55
CA ALA A 57 9.92 -24.21 -16.01
C ALA A 57 10.53 -24.12 -17.43
N TRP A 58 11.33 -23.07 -17.64
CA TRP A 58 11.69 -22.60 -18.98
C TRP A 58 12.46 -23.62 -19.83
N ASN A 59 13.15 -24.56 -19.19
CA ASN A 59 13.98 -25.61 -19.77
C ASN A 59 13.54 -27.03 -19.35
N GLN A 60 12.35 -27.19 -18.78
CA GLN A 60 11.84 -28.50 -18.35
C GLN A 60 11.08 -29.19 -19.50
N ASP A 61 11.00 -30.51 -19.40
CA ASP A 61 10.22 -31.38 -20.29
C ASP A 61 10.41 -31.16 -21.80
N GLY A 62 11.60 -30.72 -22.20
CA GLY A 62 11.96 -30.54 -23.61
C GLY A 62 11.54 -29.18 -24.20
N LYS A 63 11.00 -28.25 -23.41
CA LYS A 63 10.72 -26.87 -23.83
C LYS A 63 11.98 -26.22 -24.44
N GLY A 64 11.82 -25.64 -25.62
CA GLY A 64 12.81 -24.80 -26.26
C GLY A 64 12.85 -23.38 -25.70
N LYS A 65 13.93 -22.66 -25.95
CA LYS A 65 14.06 -21.26 -25.52
C LYS A 65 13.11 -20.36 -26.31
N SER A 66 12.40 -19.48 -25.63
CA SER A 66 11.73 -18.34 -26.27
C SER A 66 12.67 -17.13 -26.36
N ILE A 67 12.28 -16.11 -27.12
CA ILE A 67 12.98 -14.83 -27.18
C ILE A 67 13.04 -14.14 -25.81
N TRP A 68 12.03 -14.35 -24.95
CA TRP A 68 12.03 -13.80 -23.60
C TRP A 68 12.97 -14.53 -22.65
N ASP A 69 13.17 -15.85 -22.83
CA ASP A 69 14.21 -16.59 -22.11
C ASP A 69 15.58 -15.95 -22.38
N THR A 70 15.89 -15.66 -23.64
CA THR A 70 17.15 -14.97 -24.01
C THR A 70 17.21 -13.53 -23.49
N PHE A 71 16.11 -12.79 -23.62
CA PHE A 71 16.05 -11.38 -23.24
C PHE A 71 16.22 -11.17 -21.72
N SER A 72 15.47 -11.92 -20.89
CA SER A 72 15.56 -11.82 -19.43
C SER A 72 16.91 -12.29 -18.87
N HIS A 73 17.62 -13.18 -19.59
CA HIS A 73 18.98 -13.58 -19.26
C HIS A 73 20.05 -12.56 -19.67
N THR A 74 19.68 -11.52 -20.42
CA THR A 74 20.60 -10.47 -20.85
C THR A 74 20.68 -9.38 -19.77
N GLN A 75 21.89 -9.08 -19.30
CA GLN A 75 22.12 -8.10 -18.24
C GLN A 75 21.56 -6.72 -18.61
N GLY A 76 20.83 -6.10 -17.68
CA GLY A 76 20.29 -4.74 -17.83
C GLY A 76 19.01 -4.64 -18.66
N LYS A 77 18.44 -5.76 -19.12
CA LYS A 77 17.17 -5.77 -19.88
C LYS A 77 15.92 -5.84 -19.00
N ILE A 78 16.05 -6.29 -17.76
CA ILE A 78 14.98 -6.32 -16.75
C ILE A 78 15.34 -5.35 -15.63
N VAL A 79 14.39 -4.51 -15.21
CA VAL A 79 14.60 -3.42 -14.24
C VAL A 79 15.20 -3.90 -12.93
N ASP A 80 14.70 -5.00 -12.37
CA ASP A 80 15.21 -5.60 -11.12
C ASP A 80 16.25 -6.72 -11.37
N GLY A 81 16.62 -6.97 -12.63
CA GLY A 81 17.53 -8.05 -13.03
C GLY A 81 16.96 -9.46 -12.83
N SER A 82 15.67 -9.59 -12.51
CA SER A 82 15.02 -10.89 -12.30
C SER A 82 14.78 -11.63 -13.62
N LYS A 83 14.39 -12.90 -13.49
CA LYS A 83 14.06 -13.79 -14.61
C LYS A 83 12.72 -14.48 -14.38
N ALA A 84 12.11 -14.92 -15.47
CA ALA A 84 10.89 -15.72 -15.45
C ALA A 84 11.14 -17.24 -15.42
N ASP A 85 12.38 -17.68 -15.16
CA ASP A 85 12.76 -19.12 -15.17
C ASP A 85 11.82 -19.99 -14.33
N ARG A 86 11.38 -19.43 -13.20
CA ARG A 86 10.41 -20.01 -12.28
C ARG A 86 9.05 -19.32 -12.35
N ALA A 87 9.01 -18.01 -12.51
CA ALA A 87 7.77 -17.22 -12.51
C ALA A 87 6.86 -17.55 -11.30
N ALA A 88 5.55 -17.69 -11.52
CA ALA A 88 4.61 -18.19 -10.52
C ALA A 88 4.62 -19.74 -10.42
N ASP A 89 5.46 -20.42 -11.18
CA ASP A 89 5.61 -21.88 -11.19
C ASP A 89 4.31 -22.61 -11.58
N SER A 90 3.45 -21.97 -12.37
CA SER A 90 2.17 -22.51 -12.81
C SER A 90 2.32 -23.78 -13.62
N TYR A 91 3.45 -24.02 -14.29
CA TYR A 91 3.68 -25.30 -14.98
C TYR A 91 3.56 -26.49 -14.03
N ASN A 92 4.05 -26.34 -12.79
CA ASN A 92 4.03 -27.38 -11.77
C ASN A 92 2.80 -27.26 -10.84
N LYS A 93 2.18 -26.08 -10.75
CA LYS A 93 1.09 -25.76 -9.80
C LYS A 93 -0.25 -25.45 -10.45
N TRP A 94 -0.43 -25.75 -11.73
CA TRP A 94 -1.64 -25.43 -12.48
C TRP A 94 -2.94 -25.93 -11.83
N ARG A 95 -2.90 -27.03 -11.05
CA ARG A 95 -4.07 -27.52 -10.29
C ARG A 95 -4.47 -26.57 -9.17
N GLU A 96 -3.50 -26.03 -8.45
CA GLU A 96 -3.72 -25.01 -7.43
C GLU A 96 -4.27 -23.73 -8.08
N ASP A 97 -3.71 -23.33 -9.21
CA ASP A 97 -4.16 -22.14 -9.94
C ASP A 97 -5.60 -22.28 -10.46
N ILE A 98 -6.00 -23.48 -10.91
CA ILE A 98 -7.40 -23.77 -11.28
C ILE A 98 -8.30 -23.74 -10.05
N GLN A 99 -7.86 -24.21 -8.89
CA GLN A 99 -8.64 -24.07 -7.66
C GLN A 99 -8.90 -22.60 -7.33
N LEU A 100 -7.94 -21.69 -7.58
CA LEU A 100 -8.16 -20.24 -7.41
C LEU A 100 -9.25 -19.70 -8.35
N LEU A 101 -9.34 -20.22 -9.58
CA LEU A 101 -10.40 -19.87 -10.53
C LEU A 101 -11.77 -20.35 -10.03
N VAL A 102 -11.83 -21.57 -9.49
CA VAL A 102 -13.05 -22.14 -8.89
C VAL A 102 -13.50 -21.32 -7.69
N ASP A 103 -12.58 -21.00 -6.79
CA ASP A 103 -12.87 -20.21 -5.58
C ASP A 103 -13.32 -18.78 -5.93
N LEU A 104 -12.74 -18.20 -6.98
CA LEU A 104 -13.14 -16.90 -7.51
C LEU A 104 -14.55 -16.95 -8.13
N GLY A 105 -14.97 -18.11 -8.64
CA GLY A 105 -16.28 -18.35 -9.24
C GLY A 105 -16.38 -17.96 -10.70
N VAL A 106 -15.26 -17.83 -11.42
CA VAL A 106 -15.26 -17.41 -12.83
C VAL A 106 -15.95 -18.43 -13.74
N THR A 107 -16.48 -17.94 -14.86
CA THR A 107 -17.13 -18.78 -15.87
C THR A 107 -16.19 -19.11 -17.04
N HIS A 108 -15.22 -18.24 -17.29
CA HIS A 108 -14.31 -18.34 -18.41
C HIS A 108 -12.88 -18.06 -17.95
N HIS A 109 -11.91 -18.71 -18.57
CA HIS A 109 -10.50 -18.44 -18.34
C HIS A 109 -9.78 -18.27 -19.66
N ILE A 110 -9.00 -17.19 -19.75
CA ILE A 110 -8.09 -16.94 -20.84
C ILE A 110 -6.72 -17.47 -20.45
N LEU A 111 -6.17 -18.35 -21.27
CA LEU A 111 -4.80 -18.85 -21.17
C LEU A 111 -4.09 -18.73 -22.52
N SER A 112 -2.76 -18.66 -22.52
CA SER A 112 -1.96 -18.77 -23.74
C SER A 112 -1.17 -20.07 -23.78
N LEU A 113 -0.93 -20.58 -24.98
CA LEU A 113 -0.04 -21.71 -25.21
C LEU A 113 1.37 -21.20 -25.45
N SER A 114 2.38 -21.86 -24.89
CA SER A 114 3.76 -21.52 -25.18
C SER A 114 4.25 -22.23 -26.43
N TRP A 115 4.54 -21.45 -27.49
CA TRP A 115 4.97 -22.00 -28.77
C TRP A 115 6.26 -22.82 -28.61
N SER A 116 7.25 -22.31 -27.87
CA SER A 116 8.51 -23.03 -27.67
C SER A 116 8.36 -24.25 -26.74
N ARG A 117 7.26 -24.39 -26.00
CA ARG A 117 6.93 -25.60 -25.24
C ARG A 117 6.31 -26.69 -26.11
N LEU A 118 5.52 -26.30 -27.11
CA LEU A 118 4.87 -27.23 -28.04
C LEU A 118 5.79 -27.63 -29.21
N MET A 119 6.55 -26.68 -29.73
CA MET A 119 7.49 -26.84 -30.84
C MET A 119 8.84 -26.22 -30.44
N PRO A 120 9.77 -26.99 -29.85
CA PRO A 120 10.99 -26.44 -29.26
C PRO A 120 11.91 -25.65 -30.22
N ASP A 121 11.89 -25.95 -31.51
CA ASP A 121 12.60 -25.19 -32.55
C ASP A 121 11.67 -24.29 -33.39
N GLY A 122 10.39 -24.24 -33.02
CA GLY A 122 9.33 -23.48 -33.67
C GLY A 122 8.75 -24.12 -34.94
N THR A 123 9.21 -25.31 -35.34
CA THR A 123 8.82 -25.93 -36.62
C THR A 123 8.05 -27.23 -36.44
N SER A 124 7.24 -27.60 -37.44
CA SER A 124 6.48 -28.86 -37.51
C SER A 124 7.34 -30.14 -37.49
N GLY A 125 8.66 -30.01 -37.67
CA GLY A 125 9.60 -31.12 -37.59
C GLY A 125 9.82 -31.67 -36.17
N ARG A 126 9.52 -30.90 -35.12
CA ARG A 126 9.71 -31.33 -33.73
C ARG A 126 8.56 -30.86 -32.83
N ILE A 127 7.73 -31.80 -32.42
CA ILE A 127 6.63 -31.59 -31.47
C ILE A 127 6.99 -32.23 -30.13
N GLU A 128 6.91 -31.48 -29.03
CA GLU A 128 7.15 -31.99 -27.68
C GLU A 128 5.84 -32.45 -27.03
N GLN A 129 5.68 -33.78 -26.93
CA GLN A 129 4.43 -34.41 -26.48
C GLN A 129 4.11 -34.11 -25.01
N ARG A 130 5.11 -33.86 -24.15
CA ARG A 130 4.85 -33.49 -22.76
C ARG A 130 4.24 -32.10 -22.63
N GLY A 131 4.69 -31.15 -23.45
CA GLY A 131 4.07 -29.83 -23.57
C GLY A 131 2.63 -29.95 -24.08
N VAL A 132 2.40 -30.82 -25.07
CA VAL A 132 1.05 -31.09 -25.59
C VAL A 132 0.13 -31.65 -24.50
N GLN A 133 0.60 -32.67 -23.76
CA GLN A 133 -0.17 -33.28 -22.70
C GLN A 133 -0.50 -32.29 -21.58
N HIS A 134 0.46 -31.45 -21.18
CA HIS A 134 0.26 -30.44 -20.14
C HIS A 134 -0.95 -29.53 -20.44
N TYR A 135 -1.00 -28.93 -21.64
CA TYR A 135 -2.13 -28.06 -21.98
C TYR A 135 -3.44 -28.83 -22.16
N SER A 136 -3.39 -30.08 -22.65
CA SER A 136 -4.58 -30.94 -22.68
C SER A 136 -5.13 -31.16 -21.27
N ASP A 137 -4.28 -31.46 -20.29
CA ASP A 137 -4.67 -31.70 -18.90
C ASP A 137 -5.26 -30.44 -18.25
N VAL A 138 -4.65 -29.27 -18.51
CA VAL A 138 -5.16 -27.97 -18.05
C VAL A 138 -6.54 -27.69 -18.63
N ILE A 139 -6.72 -27.88 -19.94
CA ILE A 139 -8.01 -27.68 -20.61
C ILE A 139 -9.08 -28.62 -20.06
N ASP A 140 -8.75 -29.91 -19.86
CA ASP A 140 -9.67 -30.89 -19.32
C ASP A 140 -10.09 -30.58 -17.88
N GLU A 141 -9.17 -30.06 -17.07
CA GLU A 141 -9.49 -29.68 -15.70
C GLU A 141 -10.37 -28.43 -15.64
N LEU A 142 -10.09 -27.40 -16.46
CA LEU A 142 -10.94 -26.22 -16.57
C LEU A 142 -12.38 -26.63 -16.92
N LEU A 143 -12.53 -27.49 -17.95
CA LEU A 143 -13.83 -27.99 -18.38
C LEU A 143 -14.52 -28.84 -17.31
N ARG A 144 -13.77 -29.63 -16.53
CA ARG A 144 -14.32 -30.42 -15.41
C ARG A 144 -14.98 -29.52 -14.35
N HIS A 145 -14.46 -28.32 -14.16
CA HIS A 145 -15.03 -27.31 -13.26
C HIS A 145 -16.02 -26.35 -13.95
N ASN A 146 -16.43 -26.65 -15.18
CA ASN A 146 -17.31 -25.81 -16.02
C ASN A 146 -16.73 -24.41 -16.32
N ILE A 147 -15.40 -24.28 -16.36
CA ILE A 147 -14.71 -23.06 -16.77
C ILE A 147 -14.36 -23.18 -18.25
N VAL A 148 -14.91 -22.28 -19.07
CA VAL A 148 -14.71 -22.32 -20.53
C VAL A 148 -13.36 -21.69 -20.91
N PRO A 149 -12.46 -22.43 -21.59
CA PRO A 149 -11.17 -21.90 -22.00
C PRO A 149 -11.27 -21.06 -23.28
N LEU A 150 -10.68 -19.86 -23.24
CA LEU A 150 -10.34 -19.05 -24.41
C LEU A 150 -8.83 -19.12 -24.61
N VAL A 151 -8.37 -19.64 -25.74
CA VAL A 151 -6.95 -19.97 -25.92
C VAL A 151 -6.27 -18.98 -26.87
N THR A 152 -5.21 -18.35 -26.36
CA THR A 152 -4.30 -17.50 -27.14
C THR A 152 -3.13 -18.33 -27.68
N LEU A 153 -2.92 -18.32 -28.99
CA LEU A 153 -1.85 -19.07 -29.65
C LEU A 153 -0.48 -18.42 -29.42
N TYR A 154 -0.38 -17.10 -29.57
CA TYR A 154 0.86 -16.37 -29.44
C TYR A 154 0.74 -15.23 -28.42
N HIS A 155 1.51 -15.33 -27.33
CA HIS A 155 1.62 -14.32 -26.28
C HIS A 155 3.09 -13.90 -26.08
N TRP A 156 3.66 -13.35 -27.15
CA TRP A 156 4.98 -12.72 -27.21
C TRP A 156 6.19 -13.66 -27.07
N ASP A 157 5.97 -14.96 -26.95
CA ASP A 157 6.98 -15.95 -26.59
C ASP A 157 7.50 -16.76 -27.79
N LEU A 158 7.88 -16.05 -28.86
CA LEU A 158 8.45 -16.66 -30.08
C LEU A 158 9.63 -17.61 -29.74
N PRO A 159 9.69 -18.81 -30.34
CA PRO A 159 10.87 -19.67 -30.23
C PRO A 159 12.13 -18.96 -30.74
N GLN A 160 13.20 -18.96 -29.94
CA GLN A 160 14.46 -18.29 -30.27
C GLN A 160 15.04 -18.79 -31.60
N ALA A 161 14.86 -20.07 -31.92
CA ALA A 161 15.34 -20.66 -33.17
C ALA A 161 14.70 -20.04 -34.44
N LEU A 162 13.49 -19.49 -34.34
CA LEU A 162 12.86 -18.73 -35.42
C LEU A 162 13.37 -17.29 -35.46
N GLN A 163 13.59 -16.68 -34.28
CA GLN A 163 14.20 -15.36 -34.19
C GLN A 163 15.61 -15.32 -34.81
N ASP A 164 16.40 -16.37 -34.61
CA ASP A 164 17.74 -16.52 -35.19
C ASP A 164 17.71 -16.59 -36.74
N LYS A 165 16.54 -16.89 -37.33
CA LYS A 165 16.27 -16.86 -38.79
C LYS A 165 15.60 -15.57 -39.26
N GLY A 166 15.47 -14.56 -38.38
CA GLY A 166 14.88 -13.26 -38.67
C GLY A 166 13.53 -12.99 -38.00
N GLY A 167 12.93 -13.99 -37.34
CA GLY A 167 11.68 -13.82 -36.58
C GLY A 167 10.57 -13.13 -37.37
N TRP A 168 9.90 -12.16 -36.76
CA TRP A 168 8.78 -11.47 -37.38
C TRP A 168 9.16 -10.50 -38.52
N LEU A 169 10.44 -10.20 -38.70
CA LEU A 169 10.91 -9.42 -39.86
C LEU A 169 10.99 -10.27 -41.13
N ASN A 170 11.00 -11.59 -41.01
CA ASN A 170 11.10 -12.52 -42.13
C ASN A 170 9.72 -13.09 -42.47
N GLU A 171 9.29 -12.99 -43.73
CA GLU A 171 7.95 -13.46 -44.14
C GLU A 171 7.75 -14.97 -44.04
N THR A 172 8.81 -15.77 -43.94
CA THR A 172 8.70 -17.24 -43.74
C THR A 172 7.94 -17.58 -42.45
N ILE A 173 7.95 -16.67 -41.46
CA ILE A 173 7.25 -16.82 -40.19
C ILE A 173 5.74 -17.04 -40.35
N VAL A 174 5.16 -16.57 -41.47
CA VAL A 174 3.73 -16.76 -41.79
C VAL A 174 3.41 -18.25 -41.89
N GLN A 175 4.28 -19.03 -42.54
CA GLN A 175 4.10 -20.47 -42.65
C GLN A 175 4.41 -21.17 -41.32
N ASP A 176 5.49 -20.80 -40.64
CA ASP A 176 5.84 -21.38 -39.33
C ASP A 176 4.70 -21.21 -38.31
N PHE A 177 4.08 -20.03 -38.26
CA PHE A 177 2.93 -19.78 -37.39
C PHE A 177 1.67 -20.54 -37.84
N THR A 178 1.46 -20.70 -39.14
CA THR A 178 0.33 -21.48 -39.68
C THR A 178 0.44 -22.96 -39.31
N ASP A 179 1.65 -23.53 -39.40
CA ASP A 179 1.94 -24.91 -38.96
C ASP A 179 1.73 -25.09 -37.45
N TYR A 180 2.13 -24.09 -36.65
CA TYR A 180 1.88 -24.09 -35.21
C TYR A 180 0.38 -24.00 -34.87
N ALA A 181 -0.37 -23.14 -35.57
CA ALA A 181 -1.81 -23.03 -35.43
C ALA A 181 -2.51 -24.35 -35.83
N ASP A 182 -2.07 -25.00 -36.91
CA ASP A 182 -2.56 -26.33 -37.34
C ASP A 182 -2.43 -27.37 -36.22
N LEU A 183 -1.24 -27.45 -35.59
CA LEU A 183 -1.00 -28.32 -34.44
C LEU A 183 -1.97 -28.02 -33.31
N CYS A 184 -2.21 -26.76 -32.97
CA CYS A 184 -3.10 -26.39 -31.88
C CYS A 184 -4.57 -26.74 -32.19
N PHE A 185 -5.04 -26.40 -33.39
CA PHE A 185 -6.43 -26.66 -33.82
C PHE A 185 -6.75 -28.14 -33.88
N ARG A 186 -5.86 -28.96 -34.46
CA ARG A 186 -6.10 -30.41 -34.55
C ARG A 186 -6.05 -31.11 -33.19
N THR A 187 -5.29 -30.57 -32.24
CA THR A 187 -5.02 -31.22 -30.95
C THR A 187 -6.02 -30.84 -29.87
N TYR A 188 -6.44 -29.57 -29.83
CA TYR A 188 -7.33 -29.07 -28.76
C TYR A 188 -8.68 -28.55 -29.26
N GLY A 189 -8.89 -28.42 -30.58
CA GLY A 189 -10.10 -27.79 -31.13
C GLY A 189 -11.38 -28.62 -30.98
N ASP A 190 -11.27 -29.88 -30.58
CA ASP A 190 -12.39 -30.68 -30.10
C ASP A 190 -13.04 -30.05 -28.85
N ARG A 191 -12.24 -29.46 -27.97
CA ARG A 191 -12.64 -28.85 -26.68
C ARG A 191 -12.61 -27.32 -26.67
N VAL A 192 -11.70 -26.70 -27.41
CA VAL A 192 -11.52 -25.24 -27.46
C VAL A 192 -12.37 -24.63 -28.58
N LYS A 193 -13.28 -23.72 -28.21
CA LYS A 193 -14.23 -23.07 -29.14
C LYS A 193 -13.96 -21.61 -29.40
N THR A 194 -12.99 -21.01 -28.73
CA THR A 194 -12.63 -19.60 -28.92
C THR A 194 -11.12 -19.47 -28.95
N TRP A 195 -10.62 -19.16 -30.14
CA TRP A 195 -9.20 -19.04 -30.45
C TRP A 195 -8.82 -17.58 -30.65
N ILE A 196 -7.73 -17.16 -30.03
CA ILE A 196 -7.06 -15.89 -30.28
C ILE A 196 -5.72 -16.19 -30.92
N THR A 197 -5.42 -15.62 -32.08
CA THR A 197 -4.12 -15.86 -32.72
C THR A 197 -3.00 -15.06 -32.04
N PHE A 198 -3.20 -13.75 -31.86
CA PHE A 198 -2.20 -12.81 -31.35
C PHE A 198 -2.82 -11.92 -30.29
N ILE A 199 -1.96 -11.48 -29.37
CA ILE A 199 -2.26 -10.46 -28.36
C ILE A 199 -1.31 -9.28 -28.51
N GLU A 200 -1.88 -8.07 -28.49
CA GLU A 200 -1.21 -6.78 -28.59
C GLU A 200 -0.10 -6.76 -29.66
N PRO A 201 -0.45 -6.99 -30.94
CA PRO A 201 0.54 -7.10 -31.99
C PRO A 201 1.39 -5.83 -32.16
N LEU A 202 0.86 -4.67 -31.75
CA LEU A 202 1.64 -3.45 -31.71
C LEU A 202 2.80 -3.53 -30.72
N MET A 203 2.65 -4.16 -29.55
CA MET A 203 3.75 -4.30 -28.59
C MET A 203 4.86 -5.19 -29.15
N ILE A 204 4.51 -6.26 -29.87
CA ILE A 204 5.47 -7.10 -30.60
C ILE A 204 6.25 -6.25 -31.63
N SER A 205 5.52 -5.49 -32.44
CA SER A 205 6.06 -4.68 -33.53
C SER A 205 6.91 -3.50 -33.05
N TRP A 206 6.40 -2.74 -32.08
CA TRP A 206 7.03 -1.50 -31.61
C TRP A 206 8.01 -1.76 -30.45
N LEU A 207 7.56 -2.30 -29.31
CA LEU A 207 8.45 -2.52 -28.16
C LEU A 207 9.52 -3.58 -28.44
N GLY A 208 9.18 -4.61 -29.22
CA GLY A 208 10.11 -5.69 -29.56
C GLY A 208 11.15 -5.33 -30.64
N HIS A 209 10.75 -4.58 -31.68
CA HIS A 209 11.56 -4.42 -32.89
C HIS A 209 11.98 -2.99 -33.23
N GLU A 210 11.15 -1.98 -32.98
CA GLU A 210 11.50 -0.58 -33.26
C GLU A 210 12.17 0.09 -32.06
N LYS A 211 11.56 -0.03 -30.87
CA LYS A 211 12.04 0.59 -29.63
C LYS A 211 13.04 -0.28 -28.87
N GLY A 212 12.87 -1.60 -28.86
CA GLY A 212 13.80 -2.56 -28.25
C GLY A 212 13.71 -2.73 -26.73
N ASP A 213 12.61 -2.27 -26.13
CA ASP A 213 12.35 -2.39 -24.68
C ASP A 213 11.85 -3.80 -24.30
N PHE A 214 11.22 -4.52 -25.23
CA PHE A 214 10.74 -5.90 -25.05
C PHE A 214 11.54 -6.87 -25.92
N ALA A 215 11.44 -8.17 -25.66
CA ALA A 215 12.03 -9.19 -26.51
C ALA A 215 11.50 -9.07 -27.97
N PRO A 216 12.35 -9.23 -29.00
CA PRO A 216 13.77 -9.62 -28.96
C PRO A 216 14.77 -8.50 -28.66
N GLY A 217 14.30 -7.26 -28.45
CA GLY A 217 15.15 -6.14 -28.02
C GLY A 217 15.90 -5.45 -29.15
N LEU A 218 15.31 -5.43 -30.36
CA LEU A 218 15.91 -4.82 -31.54
C LEU A 218 15.58 -3.33 -31.61
N HIS A 219 16.51 -2.54 -32.15
CA HIS A 219 16.35 -1.11 -32.41
C HIS A 219 16.41 -0.85 -33.92
N GLN A 220 15.34 -1.22 -34.62
CA GLN A 220 15.25 -1.06 -36.08
C GLN A 220 14.22 -0.01 -36.45
N GLU A 221 14.69 1.10 -37.04
CA GLU A 221 13.81 2.17 -37.53
C GLU A 221 12.71 1.59 -38.41
N ASN A 222 11.46 2.03 -38.21
CA ASN A 222 10.28 1.66 -38.98
C ASN A 222 9.88 0.17 -39.01
N ALA A 223 10.59 -0.70 -38.28
CA ALA A 223 10.32 -2.13 -38.22
C ALA A 223 8.88 -2.44 -37.81
N THR A 224 8.23 -1.54 -37.07
CA THR A 224 6.83 -1.67 -36.64
C THR A 224 5.93 -2.06 -37.81
N TYR A 225 6.05 -1.41 -38.98
CA TYR A 225 5.13 -1.65 -40.10
C TYR A 225 5.34 -3.00 -40.79
N LEU A 226 6.60 -3.43 -40.97
CA LEU A 226 6.90 -4.73 -41.57
C LEU A 226 6.49 -5.89 -40.66
N VAL A 227 6.80 -5.78 -39.37
CA VAL A 227 6.41 -6.78 -38.37
C VAL A 227 4.88 -6.87 -38.26
N SER A 228 4.19 -5.72 -38.20
CA SER A 228 2.72 -5.67 -38.19
C SER A 228 2.12 -6.36 -39.41
N HIS A 229 2.72 -6.15 -40.59
CA HIS A 229 2.27 -6.76 -41.84
C HIS A 229 2.40 -8.28 -41.83
N ASN A 230 3.55 -8.81 -41.38
CA ASN A 230 3.76 -10.26 -41.27
C ASN A 230 2.85 -10.90 -40.21
N ILE A 231 2.59 -10.21 -39.09
CA ILE A 231 1.62 -10.66 -38.09
C ILE A 231 0.20 -10.72 -38.67
N LEU A 232 -0.24 -9.70 -39.41
CA LEU A 232 -1.55 -9.70 -40.09
C LEU A 232 -1.67 -10.84 -41.10
N ARG A 233 -0.64 -11.06 -41.92
CA ARG A 233 -0.60 -12.21 -42.85
C ARG A 233 -0.68 -13.55 -42.11
N SER A 234 0.01 -13.67 -40.99
CA SER A 234 0.00 -14.87 -40.13
C SER A 234 -1.37 -15.10 -39.49
N HIS A 235 -2.03 -14.06 -39.01
CA HIS A 235 -3.39 -14.12 -38.47
C HIS A 235 -4.38 -14.60 -39.54
N VAL A 236 -4.34 -13.98 -40.72
CA VAL A 236 -5.25 -14.33 -41.83
C VAL A 236 -5.00 -15.75 -42.31
N ALA A 237 -3.74 -16.19 -42.42
CA ALA A 237 -3.41 -17.56 -42.78
C ALA A 237 -3.97 -18.57 -41.76
N ALA A 238 -3.79 -18.34 -40.46
CA ALA A 238 -4.34 -19.19 -39.41
C ALA A 238 -5.89 -19.16 -39.37
N TYR A 239 -6.51 -18.00 -39.57
CA TYR A 239 -7.97 -17.88 -39.68
C TYR A 239 -8.51 -18.71 -40.85
N ARG A 240 -7.93 -18.57 -42.04
CA ARG A 240 -8.38 -19.29 -43.24
C ARG A 240 -8.10 -20.78 -43.14
N LEU A 241 -7.02 -21.19 -42.48
CA LEU A 241 -6.80 -22.60 -42.12
C LEU A 241 -7.94 -23.13 -41.24
N TYR A 242 -8.30 -22.41 -40.17
CA TYR A 242 -9.40 -22.82 -39.29
C TYR A 242 -10.73 -22.90 -40.05
N ASP A 243 -11.05 -21.85 -40.80
CA ASP A 243 -12.30 -21.70 -41.54
C ASP A 243 -12.51 -22.83 -42.56
N ASN A 244 -11.47 -23.15 -43.33
CA ASN A 244 -11.55 -24.12 -44.41
C ASN A 244 -11.43 -25.58 -43.92
N THR A 245 -10.69 -25.83 -42.84
CA THR A 245 -10.33 -27.20 -42.43
C THR A 245 -11.06 -27.65 -41.16
N TYR A 246 -11.22 -26.77 -40.17
CA TYR A 246 -11.60 -27.16 -38.82
C TYR A 246 -13.00 -26.70 -38.42
N ARG A 247 -13.46 -25.54 -38.91
CA ARG A 247 -14.70 -24.89 -38.45
C ARG A 247 -15.93 -25.78 -38.61
N ALA A 248 -16.05 -26.50 -39.72
CA ALA A 248 -17.19 -27.38 -39.98
C ALA A 248 -17.33 -28.50 -38.91
N ALA A 249 -16.22 -29.03 -38.42
CA ALA A 249 -16.21 -30.11 -37.42
C ALA A 249 -16.18 -29.58 -35.98
N GLN A 250 -15.46 -28.49 -35.73
CA GLN A 250 -15.18 -27.99 -34.39
C GLN A 250 -16.12 -26.88 -33.93
N GLN A 251 -16.74 -26.15 -34.85
CA GLN A 251 -17.70 -25.08 -34.59
C GLN A 251 -17.18 -23.95 -33.69
N GLY A 252 -15.87 -23.71 -33.66
CA GLY A 252 -15.27 -22.61 -32.90
C GLY A 252 -15.22 -21.28 -33.67
N LYS A 253 -14.74 -20.25 -32.97
CA LYS A 253 -14.49 -18.89 -33.46
C LYS A 253 -13.00 -18.56 -33.37
N VAL A 254 -12.50 -17.73 -34.29
CA VAL A 254 -11.13 -17.22 -34.34
C VAL A 254 -11.14 -15.70 -34.36
N GLY A 255 -10.40 -15.10 -33.43
CA GLY A 255 -10.24 -13.66 -33.30
C GLY A 255 -8.78 -13.25 -33.05
N ILE A 256 -8.60 -11.96 -32.81
CA ILE A 256 -7.32 -11.34 -32.44
C ILE A 256 -7.56 -10.37 -31.29
N ARG A 257 -6.58 -10.20 -30.40
CA ARG A 257 -6.63 -9.19 -29.34
C ARG A 257 -5.79 -7.99 -29.71
N LEU A 258 -6.45 -6.83 -29.74
CA LEU A 258 -5.82 -5.56 -30.01
C LEU A 258 -5.82 -4.71 -28.75
N ASP A 259 -4.72 -4.01 -28.52
CA ASP A 259 -4.62 -2.99 -27.48
C ASP A 259 -5.01 -1.61 -28.02
N SER A 260 -5.83 -0.89 -27.27
CA SER A 260 -6.07 0.52 -27.55
C SER A 260 -6.49 1.27 -26.29
N GLU A 261 -5.82 2.39 -26.06
CA GLU A 261 -6.34 3.43 -25.19
C GLU A 261 -7.53 4.14 -25.83
N TRP A 262 -8.24 4.94 -25.04
CA TRP A 262 -9.08 6.00 -25.55
C TRP A 262 -8.29 7.31 -25.57
N TYR A 263 -8.51 8.15 -26.57
CA TYR A 263 -7.78 9.41 -26.74
C TYR A 263 -8.77 10.58 -26.70
N GLU A 264 -8.72 11.36 -25.62
CA GLU A 264 -9.49 12.59 -25.45
C GLU A 264 -8.73 13.79 -26.03
N PRO A 265 -9.40 14.70 -26.76
CA PRO A 265 -8.77 15.92 -27.22
C PRO A 265 -8.52 16.88 -26.04
N LYS A 266 -7.29 17.38 -25.90
CA LYS A 266 -6.92 18.38 -24.87
C LYS A 266 -7.78 19.64 -24.90
N SER A 267 -8.19 20.04 -26.09
CA SER A 267 -9.01 21.23 -26.29
C SER A 267 -9.95 21.01 -27.46
N ARG A 268 -10.89 21.94 -27.61
CA ARG A 268 -11.85 21.88 -28.72
C ARG A 268 -11.22 22.42 -29.99
N GLY A 269 -11.68 21.86 -31.11
CA GLY A 269 -11.33 22.33 -32.44
C GLY A 269 -11.01 21.17 -33.36
N HIS A 270 -11.19 21.40 -34.66
CA HIS A 270 -11.00 20.40 -35.69
C HIS A 270 -9.67 19.66 -35.55
N ALA A 271 -8.57 20.41 -35.40
CA ALA A 271 -7.22 19.83 -35.30
C ALA A 271 -6.99 18.95 -34.05
N TYR A 272 -7.69 19.20 -32.93
CA TYR A 272 -7.58 18.36 -31.73
C TYR A 272 -8.40 17.07 -31.86
N ASN A 273 -9.57 17.17 -32.48
CA ASN A 273 -10.39 16.00 -32.81
C ASN A 273 -9.67 15.11 -33.84
N GLU A 274 -9.03 15.71 -34.84
CA GLU A 274 -8.18 15.00 -35.79
C GLU A 274 -7.01 14.29 -35.11
N ALA A 275 -6.32 14.94 -34.16
CA ALA A 275 -5.25 14.28 -33.40
C ALA A 275 -5.74 13.03 -32.65
N SER A 276 -6.93 13.11 -32.05
CA SER A 276 -7.55 11.97 -31.35
C SER A 276 -7.90 10.83 -32.31
N LEU A 277 -8.48 11.15 -33.47
CA LEU A 277 -8.80 10.18 -34.50
C LEU A 277 -7.54 9.56 -35.12
N THR A 278 -6.48 10.33 -35.33
CA THR A 278 -5.19 9.84 -35.82
C THR A 278 -4.59 8.84 -34.84
N ALA A 279 -4.58 9.17 -33.54
CA ALA A 279 -4.11 8.25 -32.49
C ALA A 279 -4.87 6.91 -32.53
N LEU A 280 -6.21 6.96 -32.54
CA LEU A 280 -7.07 5.77 -32.64
C LEU A 280 -6.81 4.98 -33.92
N THR A 281 -6.66 5.67 -35.06
CA THR A 281 -6.47 5.02 -36.36
C THR A 281 -5.11 4.31 -36.42
N PHE A 282 -4.04 4.93 -35.91
CA PHE A 282 -2.73 4.28 -35.83
C PHE A 282 -2.69 3.15 -34.81
N ARG A 283 -3.34 3.31 -33.64
CA ARG A 283 -3.34 2.30 -32.57
C ARG A 283 -4.19 1.08 -32.91
N LEU A 284 -5.49 1.29 -33.12
CA LEU A 284 -6.47 0.24 -33.38
C LEU A 284 -6.60 -0.06 -34.89
N GLY A 285 -6.71 0.99 -35.70
CA GLY A 285 -7.02 0.88 -37.13
C GLY A 285 -5.92 0.19 -37.94
N LEU A 286 -4.65 0.26 -37.54
CA LEU A 286 -3.53 -0.43 -38.22
C LEU A 286 -3.80 -1.93 -38.37
N TYR A 287 -4.45 -2.54 -37.37
CA TYR A 287 -4.78 -3.98 -37.37
C TYR A 287 -6.25 -4.25 -37.65
N ALA A 288 -7.18 -3.42 -37.13
CA ALA A 288 -8.60 -3.64 -37.30
C ALA A 288 -9.08 -3.40 -38.74
N ASP A 289 -8.63 -2.33 -39.41
CA ASP A 289 -9.09 -2.02 -40.77
C ASP A 289 -8.72 -3.10 -41.80
N PRO A 290 -7.50 -3.69 -41.81
CA PRO A 290 -7.20 -4.82 -42.67
C PRO A 290 -8.17 -6.00 -42.51
N LEU A 291 -8.63 -6.28 -41.29
CA LEU A 291 -9.52 -7.42 -41.02
C LEU A 291 -10.98 -7.12 -41.32
N PHE A 292 -11.47 -5.92 -41.01
CA PHE A 292 -12.87 -5.55 -41.26
C PHE A 292 -13.13 -4.98 -42.66
N LYS A 293 -12.16 -4.26 -43.22
CA LYS A 293 -12.28 -3.50 -44.49
C LYS A 293 -11.41 -4.08 -45.60
N GLY A 294 -10.35 -4.84 -45.27
CA GLY A 294 -9.50 -5.58 -46.21
C GLY A 294 -8.10 -4.99 -46.41
N ASP A 295 -7.92 -3.69 -46.16
CA ASP A 295 -6.65 -2.98 -46.39
C ASP A 295 -6.35 -2.01 -45.24
N TYR A 296 -5.13 -1.47 -45.18
CA TYR A 296 -4.74 -0.47 -44.19
C TYR A 296 -5.56 0.83 -44.32
N PRO A 297 -5.74 1.58 -43.21
CA PRO A 297 -6.46 2.86 -43.25
C PRO A 297 -5.84 3.86 -44.24
N ASP A 298 -6.68 4.56 -45.01
CA ASP A 298 -6.23 5.58 -45.97
C ASP A 298 -5.44 6.70 -45.28
N LEU A 299 -5.76 7.03 -44.03
CA LEU A 299 -5.03 8.00 -43.22
C LEU A 299 -3.58 7.58 -43.02
N ILE A 300 -3.31 6.33 -42.64
CA ILE A 300 -1.94 5.83 -42.44
C ILE A 300 -1.20 5.79 -43.77
N LYS A 301 -1.83 5.24 -44.82
CA LYS A 301 -1.24 5.17 -46.17
C LYS A 301 -0.82 6.54 -46.67
N THR A 302 -1.72 7.52 -46.57
CA THR A 302 -1.47 8.89 -47.04
C THR A 302 -0.40 9.58 -46.20
N THR A 303 -0.49 9.48 -44.86
CA THR A 303 0.48 10.09 -43.94
C THR A 303 1.91 9.62 -44.22
N LEU A 304 2.09 8.30 -44.35
CA LEU A 304 3.41 7.72 -44.60
C LEU A 304 3.90 7.97 -46.02
N GLN A 305 3.00 7.96 -47.01
CA GLN A 305 3.35 8.24 -48.41
C GLN A 305 3.78 9.69 -48.59
N GLU A 306 3.07 10.65 -48.00
CA GLU A 306 3.44 12.07 -48.05
C GLU A 306 4.79 12.31 -47.38
N LYS A 307 5.04 11.68 -46.22
CA LYS A 307 6.34 11.76 -45.55
C LYS A 307 7.45 11.15 -46.40
N ALA A 308 7.23 9.98 -46.99
CA ALA A 308 8.17 9.33 -47.90
C ALA A 308 8.53 10.23 -49.10
N THR A 309 7.53 10.86 -49.72
CA THR A 309 7.72 11.82 -50.81
C THR A 309 8.54 13.04 -50.37
N ARG A 310 8.30 13.58 -49.16
CA ARG A 310 9.11 14.69 -48.61
C ARG A 310 10.57 14.29 -48.36
N LEU A 311 10.81 13.05 -47.95
CA LEU A 311 12.15 12.54 -47.63
C LEU A 311 12.89 11.94 -48.83
N GLY A 312 12.23 11.78 -49.98
CA GLY A 312 12.83 11.17 -51.18
C GLY A 312 13.11 9.67 -51.04
N VAL A 313 12.34 8.96 -50.21
CA VAL A 313 12.49 7.52 -49.93
C VAL A 313 11.18 6.77 -50.19
N THR A 314 11.21 5.44 -50.06
CA THR A 314 9.99 4.61 -50.17
C THR A 314 9.24 4.60 -48.84
N SER A 315 7.91 4.56 -48.89
CA SER A 315 7.08 4.40 -47.68
C SER A 315 7.41 3.08 -46.97
N PRO A 316 7.57 3.08 -45.63
CA PRO A 316 7.89 1.87 -44.88
C PRO A 316 6.70 0.92 -44.73
N LEU A 317 5.47 1.34 -45.09
CA LEU A 317 4.27 0.50 -45.00
C LEU A 317 4.22 -0.48 -46.18
N PRO A 318 4.31 -1.81 -45.95
CA PRO A 318 4.15 -2.79 -47.01
C PRO A 318 2.73 -2.72 -47.61
N LYS A 319 2.59 -3.11 -48.87
CA LYS A 319 1.30 -3.13 -49.57
C LYS A 319 0.74 -4.53 -49.61
N PHE A 320 -0.55 -4.69 -49.28
CA PHE A 320 -1.26 -5.91 -49.59
C PHE A 320 -1.52 -6.03 -51.10
N THR A 321 -1.35 -7.23 -51.63
CA THR A 321 -1.80 -7.57 -52.98
C THR A 321 -3.34 -7.58 -53.04
N ALA A 322 -3.92 -7.49 -54.25
CA ALA A 322 -5.38 -7.55 -54.40
C ALA A 322 -5.99 -8.86 -53.84
N GLN A 323 -5.24 -9.97 -53.93
CA GLN A 323 -5.65 -11.25 -53.36
C GLN A 323 -5.61 -11.23 -51.83
N GLU A 324 -4.58 -10.62 -51.24
CA GLU A 324 -4.50 -10.45 -49.78
C GLU A 324 -5.61 -9.54 -49.28
N ILE A 325 -5.91 -8.42 -49.95
CA ILE A 325 -7.02 -7.53 -49.56
C ILE A 325 -8.35 -8.29 -49.51
N ALA A 326 -8.62 -9.12 -50.52
CA ALA A 326 -9.81 -9.96 -50.55
C ALA A 326 -9.82 -11.02 -49.44
N ASN A 327 -8.67 -11.62 -49.16
CA ASN A 327 -8.52 -12.67 -48.14
C ASN A 327 -8.55 -12.13 -46.70
N ASN A 328 -8.06 -10.90 -46.48
CA ASN A 328 -8.03 -10.26 -45.16
C ASN A 328 -9.44 -9.88 -44.70
N LYS A 329 -10.27 -9.39 -45.61
CA LYS A 329 -11.61 -8.92 -45.29
C LYS A 329 -12.47 -10.04 -44.70
N GLY A 330 -12.99 -9.81 -43.50
CA GLY A 330 -13.82 -10.76 -42.76
C GLY A 330 -13.04 -11.91 -42.14
N ALA A 331 -11.70 -11.86 -42.09
CA ALA A 331 -10.88 -12.87 -41.41
C ALA A 331 -10.88 -12.70 -39.89
N ILE A 332 -12.04 -12.46 -39.28
CA ILE A 332 -12.20 -12.22 -37.84
C ILE A 332 -13.64 -12.54 -37.41
N ASP A 333 -13.81 -13.40 -36.40
CA ASP A 333 -15.15 -13.75 -35.88
C ASP A 333 -15.55 -12.90 -34.67
N PHE A 334 -14.57 -12.39 -33.93
CA PHE A 334 -14.74 -11.49 -32.79
C PHE A 334 -13.46 -10.67 -32.57
N LEU A 335 -13.60 -9.51 -31.92
CA LEU A 335 -12.48 -8.67 -31.51
C LEU A 335 -12.21 -8.85 -30.01
N GLY A 336 -10.99 -9.25 -29.67
CA GLY A 336 -10.49 -9.09 -28.31
C GLY A 336 -9.94 -7.68 -28.11
N LEU A 337 -10.24 -7.06 -26.98
CA LEU A 337 -9.82 -5.70 -26.65
C LEU A 337 -9.08 -5.67 -25.32
N ASN A 338 -7.82 -5.22 -25.37
CA ASN A 338 -7.03 -4.88 -24.20
C ASN A 338 -7.10 -3.36 -23.98
N HIS A 339 -7.45 -2.94 -22.77
CA HIS A 339 -7.62 -1.53 -22.46
C HIS A 339 -7.26 -1.24 -21.00
N TYR A 340 -6.43 -0.21 -20.80
CA TYR A 340 -5.87 0.10 -19.49
C TYR A 340 -6.15 1.52 -18.99
N TYR A 341 -6.22 2.51 -19.87
CA TYR A 341 -6.36 3.91 -19.49
C TYR A 341 -6.81 4.79 -20.66
N THR A 342 -7.14 6.04 -20.33
CA THR A 342 -7.43 7.12 -21.29
C THR A 342 -6.26 8.10 -21.36
N ASN A 343 -5.94 8.58 -22.56
CA ASN A 343 -4.91 9.58 -22.82
C ASN A 343 -5.51 10.92 -23.24
N LEU A 344 -4.86 12.02 -22.88
CA LEU A 344 -5.15 13.34 -23.42
C LEU A 344 -4.19 13.65 -24.57
N VAL A 345 -4.70 14.12 -25.72
CA VAL A 345 -3.86 14.38 -26.90
C VAL A 345 -4.09 15.76 -27.54
N SER A 346 -3.04 16.28 -28.17
CA SER A 346 -3.07 17.52 -28.94
C SER A 346 -2.33 17.38 -30.27
N PRO A 347 -2.64 18.23 -31.28
CA PRO A 347 -1.86 18.28 -32.50
C PRO A 347 -0.51 18.94 -32.21
N VAL A 348 0.55 18.43 -32.82
CA VAL A 348 1.88 19.04 -32.75
C VAL A 348 1.87 20.39 -33.49
N ARG A 349 2.34 21.47 -32.85
CA ARG A 349 2.43 22.82 -33.45
C ARG A 349 3.89 23.15 -33.78
N GLY A 350 4.22 23.29 -35.06
CA GLY A 350 5.54 23.71 -35.54
C GLY A 350 6.20 22.71 -36.48
N ASN A 351 7.37 23.09 -37.03
CA ASN A 351 8.14 22.28 -37.98
C ASN A 351 9.00 21.26 -37.22
N HIS A 352 8.37 20.30 -36.54
CA HIS A 352 9.12 19.19 -35.95
C HIS A 352 9.82 18.43 -37.07
N SER A 353 11.12 18.23 -36.91
CA SER A 353 12.02 17.55 -37.84
C SER A 353 11.53 16.12 -38.10
N ASN A 354 10.63 15.99 -39.06
CA ASN A 354 10.00 14.75 -39.50
C ASN A 354 10.96 13.96 -40.41
N THR A 355 12.24 13.88 -40.02
CA THR A 355 13.39 13.50 -40.85
C THR A 355 13.65 12.00 -40.91
N HIS A 356 13.00 11.21 -40.07
CA HIS A 356 13.10 9.75 -40.01
C HIS A 356 11.73 9.15 -39.68
N PHE A 357 11.49 7.88 -40.02
CA PHE A 357 10.24 7.17 -39.74
C PHE A 357 10.23 6.57 -38.33
N GLY A 358 9.04 6.43 -37.75
CA GLY A 358 8.86 5.80 -36.44
C GLY A 358 7.41 5.88 -36.01
N PHE A 359 6.86 4.80 -35.47
CA PHE A 359 5.42 4.63 -35.32
C PHE A 359 4.72 5.77 -34.56
N PHE A 360 5.28 6.22 -33.43
CA PHE A 360 4.74 7.35 -32.68
C PHE A 360 5.06 8.72 -33.31
N ASN A 361 6.22 8.84 -33.96
CA ASN A 361 6.62 10.06 -34.66
C ASN A 361 5.71 10.34 -35.87
N ASP A 362 5.32 9.29 -36.59
CA ASP A 362 4.52 9.36 -37.81
C ASP A 362 3.08 9.84 -37.56
N GLN A 363 2.58 9.71 -36.33
CA GLN A 363 1.23 10.17 -35.94
C GLN A 363 1.13 11.69 -35.87
N ASN A 364 2.24 12.40 -35.66
CA ASN A 364 2.28 13.87 -35.49
C ASN A 364 1.31 14.39 -34.40
N ILE A 365 1.15 13.61 -33.34
CA ILE A 365 0.36 13.96 -32.14
C ILE A 365 1.26 14.13 -30.93
N LYS A 366 0.76 14.83 -29.93
CA LYS A 366 1.42 15.00 -28.63
C LYS A 366 0.51 14.47 -27.52
N PHE A 367 1.07 13.62 -26.66
CA PHE A 367 0.44 13.21 -25.41
C PHE A 367 0.58 14.31 -24.35
N GLU A 368 -0.52 14.60 -23.67
CA GLU A 368 -0.66 15.74 -22.76
C GLU A 368 -0.96 15.28 -21.33
N ARG A 369 -0.56 16.10 -20.35
CA ARG A 369 -0.94 15.91 -18.95
C ARG A 369 -2.31 16.51 -18.68
N ASP A 370 -3.11 15.84 -17.86
CA ASP A 370 -4.27 16.45 -17.20
C ASP A 370 -3.88 16.86 -15.77
N PRO A 371 -3.61 18.16 -15.51
CA PRO A 371 -3.29 18.64 -14.16
C PRO A 371 -4.49 18.60 -13.20
N SER A 372 -5.71 18.35 -13.68
CA SER A 372 -6.93 18.28 -12.88
C SER A 372 -7.34 16.87 -12.45
N SER A 373 -6.67 15.82 -12.97
CA SER A 373 -6.97 14.44 -12.58
C SER A 373 -6.31 14.14 -11.23
N PRO A 374 -7.08 13.89 -10.15
CA PRO A 374 -6.53 13.58 -8.82
C PRO A 374 -5.87 12.18 -8.77
N VAL A 375 -5.87 11.44 -9.89
CA VAL A 375 -5.38 10.07 -9.99
C VAL A 375 -4.41 9.94 -11.15
N LEU A 376 -3.44 10.84 -11.20
CA LEU A 376 -2.14 10.52 -11.77
C LEU A 376 -1.40 9.70 -10.71
N ALA A 377 -1.50 8.38 -10.78
CA ALA A 377 -0.48 7.55 -10.16
C ALA A 377 0.82 7.88 -10.91
N ASN A 378 1.60 8.82 -10.39
CA ASN A 378 2.96 9.05 -10.83
C ASN A 378 3.66 7.70 -10.75
N ARG A 379 3.96 7.12 -11.91
CA ARG A 379 5.01 6.14 -12.07
C ARG A 379 6.30 6.91 -12.27
N PRO A 380 7.16 7.05 -11.23
CA PRO A 380 8.45 7.73 -11.38
C PRO A 380 9.36 7.01 -12.40
N ASP A 381 9.06 5.74 -12.69
CA ASP A 381 9.79 4.81 -13.55
C ASP A 381 9.45 4.90 -15.05
N THR A 382 8.24 5.33 -15.45
CA THR A 382 7.83 5.39 -16.87
C THR A 382 7.57 6.80 -17.41
N GLY A 383 7.38 7.79 -16.54
CA GLY A 383 7.07 9.17 -16.97
C GLY A 383 5.71 9.31 -17.70
N GLU A 384 4.85 8.31 -17.62
CA GLU A 384 3.56 8.27 -18.33
C GLU A 384 2.49 9.15 -17.68
N ASN A 385 1.77 9.89 -18.53
CA ASN A 385 0.70 10.82 -18.16
C ASN A 385 -0.68 10.18 -18.43
N ALA A 386 -0.92 8.98 -17.88
CA ALA A 386 -2.09 8.17 -18.17
C ALA A 386 -3.22 8.39 -17.15
N MET A 387 -4.45 8.64 -17.62
CA MET A 387 -5.64 8.75 -16.75
C MET A 387 -6.23 7.36 -16.53
N ARG A 388 -5.83 6.72 -15.41
CA ARG A 388 -6.12 5.30 -15.13
C ARG A 388 -7.47 5.03 -14.45
N LEU A 389 -8.12 6.00 -13.82
CA LEU A 389 -9.47 5.85 -13.27
C LEU A 389 -10.48 6.63 -14.11
N GLU A 390 -10.52 6.32 -15.41
CA GLU A 390 -11.44 6.93 -16.36
C GLU A 390 -12.12 5.84 -17.18
N GLY A 391 -12.97 5.05 -16.51
CA GLY A 391 -13.64 3.88 -17.07
C GLY A 391 -14.54 4.21 -18.27
N TYR A 392 -14.99 5.47 -18.39
CA TYR A 392 -15.75 5.94 -19.54
C TYR A 392 -14.97 5.85 -20.85
N GLY A 393 -13.62 5.88 -20.81
CA GLY A 393 -12.79 5.72 -22.00
C GLY A 393 -13.03 4.38 -22.68
N LEU A 394 -13.17 3.31 -21.91
CA LEU A 394 -13.52 1.99 -22.42
C LEU A 394 -14.93 1.99 -23.05
N ARG A 395 -15.92 2.63 -22.41
CA ARG A 395 -17.28 2.76 -22.98
C ARG A 395 -17.25 3.51 -24.32
N LYS A 396 -16.51 4.60 -24.43
CA LYS A 396 -16.36 5.37 -25.67
C LYS A 396 -15.67 4.57 -26.76
N LEU A 397 -14.60 3.85 -26.42
CA LEU A 397 -13.89 2.97 -27.35
C LEU A 397 -14.79 1.85 -27.90
N LEU A 398 -15.59 1.21 -27.03
CA LEU A 398 -16.57 0.20 -27.44
C LEU A 398 -17.64 0.78 -28.37
N ASN A 399 -18.14 1.98 -28.09
CA ASN A 399 -19.07 2.69 -28.97
C ASN A 399 -18.43 3.06 -30.33
N TYR A 400 -17.16 3.48 -30.33
CA TYR A 400 -16.40 3.73 -31.56
C TYR A 400 -16.26 2.46 -32.40
N ILE A 401 -15.91 1.33 -31.78
CA ILE A 401 -15.81 0.03 -32.45
C ILE A 401 -17.16 -0.36 -33.04
N ARG A 402 -18.26 -0.20 -32.28
CA ARG A 402 -19.61 -0.46 -32.74
C ARG A 402 -19.93 0.31 -34.03
N GLN A 403 -19.66 1.61 -34.04
CA GLN A 403 -20.01 2.48 -35.16
C GLN A 403 -19.11 2.25 -36.36
N THR A 404 -17.81 2.00 -36.14
CA THR A 404 -16.80 1.93 -37.20
C THR A 404 -16.75 0.56 -37.89
N TYR A 405 -17.00 -0.51 -37.14
CA TYR A 405 -16.82 -1.90 -37.59
C TYR A 405 -18.13 -2.70 -37.63
N ASN A 406 -19.28 -2.01 -37.66
CA ASN A 406 -20.60 -2.62 -37.79
C ASN A 406 -20.95 -3.59 -36.63
N ASN A 407 -20.72 -3.13 -35.39
CA ASN A 407 -21.06 -3.81 -34.13
C ASN A 407 -20.58 -5.27 -34.02
N PRO A 408 -19.27 -5.55 -34.16
CA PRO A 408 -18.76 -6.90 -34.01
C PRO A 408 -18.91 -7.39 -32.56
N ASP A 409 -18.86 -8.72 -32.37
CA ASP A 409 -18.70 -9.28 -31.04
C ASP A 409 -17.35 -8.84 -30.45
N VAL A 410 -17.37 -8.26 -29.25
CA VAL A 410 -16.18 -7.79 -28.53
C VAL A 410 -16.03 -8.52 -27.21
N TYR A 411 -14.83 -9.00 -26.90
CA TYR A 411 -14.45 -9.44 -25.55
C TYR A 411 -13.43 -8.45 -25.00
N VAL A 412 -13.68 -7.88 -23.82
CA VAL A 412 -12.66 -7.10 -23.10
C VAL A 412 -11.73 -8.11 -22.44
N THR A 413 -10.65 -8.45 -23.13
CA THR A 413 -9.79 -9.61 -22.83
C THR A 413 -8.72 -9.30 -21.78
N GLU A 414 -8.44 -8.03 -21.55
CA GLU A 414 -7.45 -7.57 -20.59
C GLU A 414 -7.79 -6.17 -20.08
N ASN A 415 -8.06 -6.07 -18.79
CA ASN A 415 -8.28 -4.81 -18.10
C ASN A 415 -7.77 -4.97 -16.67
N GLY A 416 -6.75 -4.21 -16.29
CA GLY A 416 -6.03 -4.43 -15.05
C GLY A 416 -5.43 -3.17 -14.45
N PHE A 417 -5.22 -3.19 -13.13
CA PHE A 417 -4.57 -2.12 -12.40
C PHE A 417 -3.34 -2.65 -11.65
N SER A 418 -2.18 -2.09 -11.98
CA SER A 418 -0.92 -2.41 -11.31
C SER A 418 -0.79 -1.63 -10.01
N ASP A 419 -0.26 -2.28 -8.99
CA ASP A 419 0.24 -1.66 -7.76
C ASP A 419 1.57 -2.33 -7.31
N LEU A 420 2.04 -2.04 -6.11
CA LEU A 420 3.20 -2.68 -5.46
C LEU A 420 2.85 -3.96 -4.62
N GLY A 421 1.66 -4.56 -4.79
CA GLY A 421 1.23 -5.80 -4.12
C GLY A 421 0.50 -5.72 -2.76
N ALA A 422 -0.39 -4.75 -2.51
CA ALA A 422 -1.10 -4.66 -1.22
C ALA A 422 -2.22 -5.71 -1.15
N PHE A 423 -2.44 -6.32 0.02
CA PHE A 423 -3.55 -7.26 0.22
C PHE A 423 -4.93 -6.58 0.22
N LYS A 424 -4.99 -5.35 0.70
CA LYS A 424 -6.19 -4.52 0.70
C LYS A 424 -6.02 -3.39 -0.30
N ASP A 425 -6.31 -3.71 -1.55
CA ASP A 425 -5.99 -3.01 -2.79
C ASP A 425 -7.19 -2.21 -3.33
N GLU A 426 -7.69 -1.25 -2.53
CA GLU A 426 -8.85 -0.41 -2.86
C GLU A 426 -8.80 0.21 -4.26
N ARG A 427 -7.62 0.66 -4.72
CA ARG A 427 -7.49 1.26 -6.04
C ARG A 427 -7.77 0.26 -7.16
N ARG A 428 -7.38 -1.00 -6.99
CA ARG A 428 -7.71 -2.09 -7.94
C ARG A 428 -9.20 -2.40 -7.89
N ILE A 429 -9.82 -2.41 -6.70
CA ILE A 429 -11.28 -2.55 -6.56
C ILE A 429 -12.00 -1.43 -7.32
N THR A 430 -11.66 -0.16 -7.06
CA THR A 430 -12.26 1.00 -7.72
C THR A 430 -12.08 0.94 -9.24
N TYR A 431 -10.89 0.59 -9.71
CA TYR A 431 -10.62 0.42 -11.14
C TYR A 431 -11.53 -0.65 -11.76
N ILE A 432 -11.53 -1.87 -11.23
CA ILE A 432 -12.35 -2.96 -11.78
C ILE A 432 -13.84 -2.59 -11.71
N LYS A 433 -14.28 -2.00 -10.60
CA LYS A 433 -15.66 -1.52 -10.40
C LYS A 433 -16.07 -0.53 -11.49
N GLU A 434 -15.26 0.49 -11.74
CA GLU A 434 -15.58 1.53 -12.71
C GLU A 434 -15.56 1.01 -14.16
N TYR A 435 -14.52 0.26 -14.54
CA TYR A 435 -14.37 -0.24 -15.90
C TYR A 435 -15.42 -1.28 -16.25
N SER A 436 -15.67 -2.26 -15.37
CA SER A 436 -16.72 -3.25 -15.63
C SER A 436 -18.12 -2.65 -15.62
N ASN A 437 -18.38 -1.59 -14.83
CA ASN A 437 -19.65 -0.86 -14.90
C ASN A 437 -19.81 -0.10 -16.22
N ASN A 438 -18.72 0.47 -16.75
CA ASN A 438 -18.74 1.12 -18.06
C ASN A 438 -18.89 0.13 -19.22
N VAL A 439 -18.45 -1.12 -19.07
CA VAL A 439 -18.83 -2.21 -19.99
C VAL A 439 -20.33 -2.50 -19.93
N LEU A 440 -20.92 -2.55 -18.73
CA LEU A 440 -22.37 -2.71 -18.57
C LEU A 440 -23.15 -1.57 -19.25
N LYS A 441 -22.69 -0.33 -19.10
CA LYS A 441 -23.26 0.84 -19.80
C LYS A 441 -23.11 0.72 -21.32
N ALA A 442 -21.94 0.29 -21.83
CA ALA A 442 -21.72 0.10 -23.26
C ALA A 442 -22.65 -0.96 -23.87
N ILE A 443 -22.97 -2.03 -23.13
CA ILE A 443 -23.99 -3.01 -23.52
C ILE A 443 -25.36 -2.31 -23.59
N GLY A 444 -25.70 -1.48 -22.61
CA GLY A 444 -26.90 -0.63 -22.62
C GLY A 444 -26.96 0.33 -23.81
N ASP A 445 -25.81 0.82 -24.29
CA ASP A 445 -25.73 1.64 -25.50
C ASP A 445 -26.02 0.82 -26.77
N GLY A 446 -25.95 -0.52 -26.71
CA GLY A 446 -26.15 -1.44 -27.84
C GLY A 446 -24.85 -2.06 -28.40
N CYS A 447 -23.72 -1.95 -27.70
CA CYS A 447 -22.48 -2.62 -28.10
C CYS A 447 -22.56 -4.14 -27.86
N SER A 448 -22.12 -4.96 -28.82
CA SER A 448 -22.11 -6.44 -28.70
C SER A 448 -20.92 -6.93 -27.85
N VAL A 449 -20.87 -6.56 -26.56
CA VAL A 449 -19.82 -7.04 -25.65
C VAL A 449 -20.21 -8.40 -25.07
N LYS A 450 -19.32 -9.38 -25.17
CA LYS A 450 -19.54 -10.79 -24.81
C LYS A 450 -18.80 -11.24 -23.56
N GLY A 451 -17.81 -10.49 -23.11
CA GLY A 451 -17.11 -10.79 -21.88
C GLY A 451 -16.21 -9.69 -21.36
N TYR A 452 -15.86 -9.80 -20.08
CA TYR A 452 -14.93 -8.94 -19.37
C TYR A 452 -13.98 -9.79 -18.52
N PHE A 453 -12.69 -9.61 -18.76
CA PHE A 453 -11.63 -10.39 -18.14
C PHE A 453 -10.65 -9.49 -17.39
N VAL A 454 -10.54 -9.72 -16.07
CA VAL A 454 -9.58 -8.99 -15.24
C VAL A 454 -8.16 -9.49 -15.51
N TRP A 455 -7.24 -8.54 -15.68
CA TRP A 455 -5.80 -8.77 -15.73
C TRP A 455 -5.18 -8.42 -14.36
N THR A 456 -4.67 -9.37 -13.59
CA THR A 456 -4.48 -10.82 -13.84
C THR A 456 -5.11 -11.69 -12.75
N LEU A 457 -5.16 -13.01 -12.97
CA LEU A 457 -5.47 -13.97 -11.89
C LEU A 457 -4.54 -13.75 -10.68
N MET A 458 -3.24 -13.83 -10.88
CA MET A 458 -2.25 -13.73 -9.80
C MET A 458 -1.10 -12.80 -10.19
N ASP A 459 -0.32 -12.38 -9.22
CA ASP A 459 0.89 -11.60 -9.47
C ASP A 459 1.85 -12.38 -10.37
N THR A 460 2.49 -11.69 -11.33
CA THR A 460 3.29 -12.36 -12.36
C THR A 460 4.68 -11.74 -12.54
N PHE A 461 5.48 -12.31 -13.45
CA PHE A 461 6.66 -11.63 -14.01
C PHE A 461 6.18 -10.61 -15.07
N GLU A 462 6.30 -9.33 -14.77
CA GLU A 462 5.72 -8.23 -15.57
C GLU A 462 6.71 -7.71 -16.62
N TRP A 463 7.13 -8.61 -17.51
CA TRP A 463 7.95 -8.30 -18.69
C TRP A 463 9.26 -7.56 -18.32
N SER A 464 9.54 -6.40 -18.92
CA SER A 464 10.75 -5.63 -18.60
C SER A 464 10.80 -5.09 -17.16
N GLN A 465 9.67 -5.07 -16.46
CA GLN A 465 9.58 -4.62 -15.06
C GLN A 465 9.94 -5.71 -14.05
N GLY A 466 10.14 -6.96 -14.47
CA GLY A 466 10.43 -8.05 -13.55
C GLY A 466 9.30 -8.26 -12.53
N TYR A 467 9.63 -8.34 -11.24
CA TYR A 467 8.65 -8.51 -10.17
C TYR A 467 8.31 -7.21 -9.43
N THR A 468 8.72 -6.04 -9.94
CA THR A 468 8.57 -4.74 -9.25
C THR A 468 7.13 -4.22 -9.16
N ILE A 469 6.25 -4.65 -10.06
CA ILE A 469 4.84 -4.27 -10.11
C ILE A 469 3.94 -5.51 -10.10
N LYS A 470 2.71 -5.35 -9.61
CA LYS A 470 1.77 -6.43 -9.31
C LYS A 470 0.39 -6.13 -9.90
N PHE A 471 -0.15 -7.03 -10.73
CA PHE A 471 -1.50 -6.90 -11.31
C PHE A 471 -2.52 -7.87 -10.72
N GLY A 472 -2.08 -8.92 -10.03
CA GLY A 472 -2.91 -10.06 -9.69
C GLY A 472 -4.01 -9.76 -8.70
N LEU A 473 -5.15 -10.44 -8.86
CA LEU A 473 -6.17 -10.60 -7.82
C LEU A 473 -5.63 -11.43 -6.64
N TYR A 474 -4.69 -12.32 -6.90
CA TYR A 474 -3.97 -13.09 -5.88
C TYR A 474 -2.52 -12.61 -5.76
N TYR A 475 -2.10 -12.30 -4.54
CA TYR A 475 -0.69 -12.05 -4.21
C TYR A 475 0.11 -13.33 -4.32
N VAL A 476 1.32 -13.24 -4.86
CA VAL A 476 2.27 -14.36 -4.96
C VAL A 476 3.54 -14.04 -4.19
N ASP A 477 3.89 -14.90 -3.22
CA ASP A 477 5.16 -14.79 -2.51
C ASP A 477 6.28 -15.48 -3.30
N PHE A 478 6.91 -14.73 -4.21
CA PHE A 478 8.04 -15.22 -5.01
C PHE A 478 9.29 -15.56 -4.17
N GLY A 479 9.38 -15.07 -2.93
CA GLY A 479 10.52 -15.32 -2.04
C GLY A 479 10.50 -16.71 -1.41
N GLN A 480 9.34 -17.35 -1.35
CA GLN A 480 9.18 -18.69 -0.76
C GLN A 480 9.48 -19.80 -1.77
N HIS A 481 9.94 -20.95 -1.27
CA HIS A 481 10.25 -22.13 -2.10
C HIS A 481 8.99 -22.81 -2.68
N ASP A 482 7.83 -22.60 -2.10
CA ASP A 482 6.54 -23.14 -2.57
C ASP A 482 5.71 -22.11 -3.37
N VAL A 483 6.11 -20.84 -3.47
CA VAL A 483 5.38 -19.80 -4.25
C VAL A 483 3.89 -19.72 -3.89
N PRO A 484 3.52 -19.52 -2.62
CA PRO A 484 2.12 -19.55 -2.21
C PRO A 484 1.33 -18.36 -2.78
N ARG A 485 0.04 -18.58 -3.02
CA ARG A 485 -0.92 -17.59 -3.53
C ARG A 485 -1.93 -17.22 -2.45
N PHE A 486 -2.25 -15.94 -2.33
CA PHE A 486 -3.18 -15.44 -1.32
C PHE A 486 -4.17 -14.43 -1.92
N PRO A 487 -5.48 -14.53 -1.64
CA PRO A 487 -6.46 -13.61 -2.21
C PRO A 487 -6.25 -12.19 -1.68
N LYS A 488 -6.26 -11.21 -2.59
CA LYS A 488 -6.37 -9.79 -2.24
C LYS A 488 -7.85 -9.40 -2.11
N ALA A 489 -8.12 -8.19 -1.61
CA ALA A 489 -9.48 -7.70 -1.48
C ALA A 489 -10.19 -7.53 -2.82
N SER A 490 -9.46 -7.21 -3.90
CA SER A 490 -9.96 -7.25 -5.26
C SER A 490 -10.46 -8.62 -5.71
N ALA A 491 -9.85 -9.74 -5.24
CA ALA A 491 -10.36 -11.08 -5.51
C ALA A 491 -11.75 -11.28 -4.90
N MET A 492 -11.94 -10.82 -3.65
CA MET A 492 -13.24 -10.91 -2.97
C MET A 492 -14.29 -10.02 -3.65
N PHE A 493 -13.93 -8.78 -4.01
CA PHE A 493 -14.79 -7.88 -4.77
C PHE A 493 -15.22 -8.53 -6.10
N TYR A 494 -14.25 -9.04 -6.86
CA TYR A 494 -14.53 -9.60 -8.17
C TYR A 494 -15.33 -10.90 -8.08
N SER A 495 -15.07 -11.76 -7.08
CA SER A 495 -15.92 -12.92 -6.78
C SER A 495 -17.36 -12.50 -6.51
N LYS A 496 -17.57 -11.44 -5.71
CA LYS A 496 -18.91 -10.91 -5.42
C LYS A 496 -19.60 -10.35 -6.68
N LEU A 497 -18.88 -9.62 -7.53
CA LEU A 497 -19.37 -9.14 -8.83
C LEU A 497 -19.81 -10.31 -9.73
N ILE A 498 -19.03 -11.41 -9.75
CA ILE A 498 -19.35 -12.61 -10.54
C ILE A 498 -20.59 -13.32 -10.00
N GLN A 499 -20.64 -13.56 -8.69
CA GLN A 499 -21.77 -14.22 -8.02
C GLN A 499 -23.09 -13.48 -8.26
N ASP A 500 -23.07 -12.14 -8.19
CA ASP A 500 -24.26 -11.31 -8.40
C ASP A 500 -24.54 -11.05 -9.90
N ARG A 501 -23.61 -11.45 -10.77
CA ARG A 501 -23.61 -11.22 -12.23
C ARG A 501 -23.74 -9.75 -12.62
N GLY A 502 -23.16 -8.84 -11.82
CA GLY A 502 -23.25 -7.40 -12.04
C GLY A 502 -23.35 -6.60 -10.75
N PHE A 503 -23.93 -5.40 -10.86
CA PHE A 503 -23.89 -4.39 -9.81
C PHE A 503 -25.19 -4.38 -9.00
N THR A 504 -25.15 -5.02 -7.84
CA THR A 504 -26.08 -4.80 -6.73
C THR A 504 -25.59 -3.65 -5.85
N GLU A 505 -26.38 -3.22 -4.87
CA GLU A 505 -25.92 -2.25 -3.86
C GLU A 505 -24.69 -2.78 -3.11
N ALA A 506 -24.67 -4.06 -2.76
CA ALA A 506 -23.53 -4.69 -2.08
C ALA A 506 -22.25 -4.67 -2.93
N VAL A 507 -22.35 -4.86 -4.24
CA VAL A 507 -21.20 -4.76 -5.17
C VAL A 507 -20.76 -3.31 -5.33
N ARG A 508 -21.71 -2.38 -5.51
CA ARG A 508 -21.42 -0.95 -5.62
C ARG A 508 -20.68 -0.44 -4.39
N ASP A 509 -21.15 -0.81 -3.21
CA ASP A 509 -20.70 -0.29 -1.92
C ASP A 509 -19.58 -1.15 -1.29
N PHE A 510 -19.04 -2.13 -2.04
CA PHE A 510 -17.94 -2.96 -1.55
C PHE A 510 -16.66 -2.14 -1.34
N HIS A 511 -16.06 -2.30 -0.16
CA HIS A 511 -14.75 -1.81 0.22
C HIS A 511 -14.01 -2.85 1.06
N SER A 512 -12.69 -2.87 0.95
CA SER A 512 -11.76 -3.65 1.79
C SER A 512 -11.56 -3.05 3.19
N TYR A 513 -11.95 -1.80 3.40
CA TYR A 513 -11.98 -1.10 4.68
C TYR A 513 -13.33 -0.40 4.88
N PRO A 514 -13.66 0.04 6.12
CA PRO A 514 -14.83 0.89 6.35
C PRO A 514 -14.82 2.15 5.47
N GLN A 515 -15.98 2.52 4.91
CA GLN A 515 -16.12 3.65 3.96
C GLN A 515 -15.60 4.99 4.50
N ASP A 516 -15.69 5.17 5.81
CA ASP A 516 -15.36 6.40 6.51
C ASP A 516 -13.89 6.47 6.97
N ARG A 517 -13.11 5.39 6.79
CA ARG A 517 -11.72 5.33 7.26
C ARG A 517 -10.91 6.52 6.78
N ASP A 518 -10.95 6.84 5.49
CA ASP A 518 -10.11 7.90 4.89
C ASP A 518 -10.82 9.26 4.74
N VAL A 519 -12.08 9.39 5.19
CA VAL A 519 -12.83 10.65 5.11
C VAL A 519 -12.28 11.64 6.13
N PHE A 520 -11.78 12.81 5.71
CA PHE A 520 -11.32 13.81 6.67
C PHE A 520 -12.51 14.48 7.37
N LEU A 521 -12.52 14.47 8.71
CA LEU A 521 -13.62 15.04 9.48
C LEU A 521 -13.35 16.51 9.85
N TYR A 522 -14.16 17.43 9.34
CA TYR A 522 -14.06 18.86 9.64
C TYR A 522 -14.99 19.24 10.81
N GLU A 523 -14.60 18.84 12.02
CA GLU A 523 -15.33 19.14 13.26
C GLU A 523 -14.40 19.59 14.40
N LYS A 524 -15.00 19.94 15.54
CA LYS A 524 -14.31 20.23 16.79
C LYS A 524 -14.37 19.05 17.76
N PHE A 525 -13.29 18.91 18.52
CA PHE A 525 -13.25 18.06 19.71
C PHE A 525 -14.23 18.57 20.78
N PRO A 526 -14.55 17.76 21.81
CA PRO A 526 -15.31 18.22 22.97
C PRO A 526 -14.70 19.49 23.59
N ASP A 527 -15.53 20.35 24.17
CA ASP A 527 -15.08 21.61 24.76
C ASP A 527 -14.17 21.40 25.99
N ASP A 528 -14.29 20.24 26.66
CA ASP A 528 -13.47 19.80 27.78
C ASP A 528 -12.25 18.96 27.35
N PHE A 529 -11.98 18.84 26.04
CA PHE A 529 -10.83 18.10 25.53
C PHE A 529 -9.52 18.83 25.85
N MET A 530 -8.56 18.11 26.41
CA MET A 530 -7.28 18.67 26.84
C MET A 530 -6.19 18.49 25.79
N TRP A 531 -5.62 19.59 25.32
CA TRP A 531 -4.43 19.58 24.47
C TRP A 531 -3.18 19.84 25.29
N GLY A 532 -2.14 19.04 25.02
CA GLY A 532 -0.87 19.14 25.72
C GLY A 532 0.31 18.73 24.86
N THR A 533 1.48 18.76 25.49
CA THR A 533 2.73 18.21 24.96
C THR A 533 3.50 17.56 26.11
N ALA A 534 4.52 16.78 25.78
CA ALA A 534 5.21 15.94 26.74
C ALA A 534 6.74 16.05 26.67
N THR A 535 7.35 15.76 27.82
CA THR A 535 8.78 15.48 27.99
C THR A 535 8.99 14.35 29.00
N SER A 536 10.24 13.90 29.15
CA SER A 536 10.67 13.04 30.24
C SER A 536 11.92 13.61 30.90
N ALA A 537 12.05 13.38 32.21
CA ALA A 537 13.09 13.97 33.05
C ALA A 537 14.49 13.74 32.50
N TYR A 538 14.87 12.48 32.26
CA TYR A 538 16.21 12.16 31.77
C TYR A 538 16.51 12.77 30.39
N GLN A 539 15.49 12.89 29.53
CA GLN A 539 15.68 13.40 28.18
C GLN A 539 15.88 14.92 28.13
N VAL A 540 15.36 15.69 29.11
CA VAL A 540 15.36 17.17 29.06
C VAL A 540 16.05 17.87 30.23
N GLU A 541 16.05 17.31 31.44
CA GLU A 541 16.49 18.04 32.64
C GLU A 541 17.97 18.41 32.62
N GLY A 542 18.84 17.46 32.27
CA GLY A 542 20.28 17.61 32.54
C GLY A 542 20.59 17.62 34.02
N ALA A 543 21.61 18.38 34.41
CA ALA A 543 22.02 18.59 35.80
C ALA A 543 22.09 17.26 36.60
N TRP A 544 22.69 16.25 35.96
CA TRP A 544 22.52 14.85 36.36
C TRP A 544 23.05 14.51 37.76
N ASN A 545 23.99 15.31 38.27
CA ASN A 545 24.62 15.17 39.58
C ASN A 545 24.61 16.47 40.41
N GLU A 546 23.77 17.44 40.05
CA GLU A 546 23.65 18.70 40.76
C GLU A 546 22.68 18.60 41.95
N ASP A 547 22.86 19.49 42.93
CA ASP A 547 21.96 19.68 44.08
C ASP A 547 21.55 18.38 44.80
N GLY A 548 22.46 17.41 44.85
CA GLY A 548 22.28 16.15 45.57
C GLY A 548 21.49 15.08 44.82
N LYS A 549 21.19 15.24 43.51
CA LYS A 549 20.63 14.15 42.69
C LYS A 549 21.55 12.92 42.70
N GLY A 550 20.96 11.74 42.92
CA GLY A 550 21.65 10.46 42.80
C GLY A 550 21.79 10.01 41.33
N PRO A 551 22.72 9.08 41.04
CA PRO A 551 22.81 8.47 39.72
C PRO A 551 21.61 7.56 39.46
N SER A 552 21.06 7.64 38.24
CA SER A 552 20.11 6.69 37.69
C SER A 552 20.82 5.55 36.95
N ILE A 553 20.07 4.52 36.57
CA ILE A 553 20.56 3.47 35.67
C ILE A 553 20.95 4.01 34.28
N TRP A 554 20.34 5.10 33.84
CA TRP A 554 20.71 5.72 32.56
C TRP A 554 22.01 6.51 32.66
N ASP A 555 22.24 7.24 33.77
CA ASP A 555 23.53 7.89 34.05
C ASP A 555 24.67 6.87 33.99
N THR A 556 24.52 5.77 34.74
CA THR A 556 25.50 4.68 34.74
C THR A 556 25.71 4.07 33.35
N LYS A 557 24.63 3.88 32.59
CA LYS A 557 24.70 3.30 31.24
C LYS A 557 25.42 4.21 30.27
N VAL A 558 25.13 5.52 30.23
CA VAL A 558 25.73 6.42 29.23
C VAL A 558 27.19 6.76 29.56
N HIS A 559 27.61 6.65 30.82
CA HIS A 559 29.00 6.82 31.24
C HIS A 559 29.85 5.55 31.13
N ASP A 560 29.26 4.38 30.83
CA ASP A 560 30.01 3.16 30.52
C ASP A 560 30.74 3.32 29.17
N PRO A 561 32.07 3.17 29.10
CA PRO A 561 32.82 3.22 27.84
C PRO A 561 32.35 2.20 26.78
N GLY A 562 31.65 1.14 27.18
CA GLY A 562 31.04 0.14 26.29
C GLY A 562 29.62 0.46 25.80
N ALA A 563 29.04 1.59 26.23
CA ALA A 563 27.68 1.97 25.89
C ALA A 563 27.49 2.20 24.39
N LYS A 564 26.39 1.69 23.84
CA LYS A 564 26.03 1.87 22.43
C LYS A 564 25.01 2.99 22.28
N ILE A 565 25.44 4.24 22.47
CA ILE A 565 24.69 5.44 22.05
C ILE A 565 25.15 5.82 20.65
N ALA A 566 24.22 6.09 19.73
CA ALA A 566 24.52 6.24 18.30
C ALA A 566 25.58 7.31 17.98
N ASP A 567 25.61 8.40 18.74
CA ASP A 567 26.57 9.50 18.62
C ASP A 567 27.53 9.62 19.82
N GLY A 568 27.45 8.68 20.78
CA GLY A 568 28.25 8.70 22.01
C GLY A 568 27.90 9.80 23.01
N SER A 569 26.76 10.48 22.84
CA SER A 569 26.32 11.55 23.74
C SER A 569 25.74 11.03 25.07
N THR A 570 25.59 11.94 26.04
CA THR A 570 24.99 11.67 27.36
C THR A 570 23.83 12.63 27.64
N GLY A 571 22.99 12.27 28.61
CA GLY A 571 21.93 13.12 29.16
C GLY A 571 22.41 14.12 30.22
N ASP A 572 23.72 14.30 30.39
CA ASP A 572 24.31 15.08 31.51
C ASP A 572 23.82 16.52 31.55
N VAL A 573 23.67 17.12 30.36
CA VAL A 573 23.14 18.48 30.17
C VAL A 573 21.78 18.44 29.45
N ALA A 574 21.59 17.55 28.48
CA ALA A 574 20.33 17.44 27.74
C ALA A 574 19.84 18.81 27.20
N CYS A 575 18.57 19.15 27.42
CA CYS A 575 17.98 20.45 27.11
C CYS A 575 18.24 21.48 28.23
N ASP A 576 18.83 21.08 29.34
CA ASP A 576 19.07 21.90 30.54
C ASP A 576 17.78 22.47 31.17
N SER A 577 16.67 21.73 31.07
CA SER A 577 15.38 22.12 31.66
C SER A 577 15.40 22.25 33.19
N TYR A 578 16.43 21.72 33.86
CA TYR A 578 16.63 21.94 35.30
C TYR A 578 16.86 23.44 35.60
N HIS A 579 17.61 24.13 34.74
CA HIS A 579 17.91 25.55 34.87
C HIS A 579 16.97 26.46 34.08
N HIS A 580 16.25 25.91 33.10
CA HIS A 580 15.49 26.67 32.09
C HIS A 580 13.95 26.51 32.20
N ILE A 581 13.40 26.39 33.42
CA ILE A 581 11.94 26.28 33.66
C ILE A 581 11.15 27.38 32.92
N ALA A 582 11.63 28.62 32.98
CA ALA A 582 10.94 29.76 32.37
C ALA A 582 10.82 29.62 30.84
N ASP A 583 11.86 29.12 30.17
CA ASP A 583 11.87 28.94 28.72
C ASP A 583 10.90 27.83 28.30
N ASP A 584 10.88 26.73 29.05
CA ASP A 584 9.96 25.62 28.82
C ASP A 584 8.49 26.04 28.99
N VAL A 585 8.18 26.76 30.06
CA VAL A 585 6.84 27.32 30.31
C VAL A 585 6.44 28.34 29.25
N ASN A 586 7.38 29.14 28.73
CA ASN A 586 7.10 30.08 27.65
C ASN A 586 6.73 29.36 26.35
N MET A 587 7.43 28.29 25.96
CA MET A 587 7.05 27.47 24.79
C MET A 587 5.63 26.89 24.96
N LEU A 588 5.28 26.41 26.15
CA LEU A 588 3.94 25.88 26.44
C LEU A 588 2.85 26.97 26.31
N LYS A 589 3.10 28.18 26.83
CA LYS A 589 2.22 29.34 26.65
C LYS A 589 2.07 29.72 25.18
N GLU A 590 3.15 29.69 24.42
CA GLU A 590 3.13 30.02 23.00
C GLU A 590 2.27 29.05 22.18
N LEU A 591 2.32 27.76 22.51
CA LEU A 591 1.47 26.72 21.92
C LEU A 591 0.00 26.85 22.35
N GLY A 592 -0.27 27.41 23.53
CA GLY A 592 -1.62 27.58 24.06
C GLY A 592 -2.24 26.29 24.59
N VAL A 593 -1.41 25.31 24.96
CA VAL A 593 -1.83 24.03 25.53
C VAL A 593 -2.43 24.20 26.93
N GLN A 594 -3.34 23.30 27.31
CA GLN A 594 -4.00 23.31 28.62
C GLN A 594 -3.30 22.41 29.64
N HIS A 595 -2.51 21.43 29.20
CA HIS A 595 -1.73 20.58 30.10
C HIS A 595 -0.31 20.34 29.60
N TYR A 596 0.58 20.03 30.54
CA TYR A 596 1.94 19.61 30.26
C TYR A 596 2.23 18.30 30.98
N ARG A 597 2.61 17.28 30.21
CA ARG A 597 3.04 16.01 30.76
C ARG A 597 4.54 16.00 30.92
N PHE A 598 5.01 15.79 32.15
CA PHE A 598 6.43 15.60 32.43
C PHE A 598 6.62 14.46 33.43
N SER A 599 7.84 13.95 33.58
CA SER A 599 8.15 12.97 34.62
C SER A 599 8.98 13.57 35.75
N ILE A 600 8.85 13.01 36.94
CA ILE A 600 9.74 13.29 38.07
C ILE A 600 10.90 12.30 37.99
N SER A 601 12.13 12.78 38.16
CA SER A 601 13.29 11.92 38.31
C SER A 601 13.34 11.36 39.72
N TRP A 602 13.08 10.05 39.85
CA TRP A 602 13.14 9.35 41.14
C TRP A 602 14.47 9.61 41.87
N PRO A 603 15.67 9.46 41.27
CA PRO A 603 16.91 9.72 41.99
C PRO A 603 17.20 11.21 42.25
N ARG A 604 16.45 12.15 41.64
CA ARG A 604 16.54 13.57 42.03
C ARG A 604 15.80 13.84 43.33
N VAL A 605 14.64 13.20 43.53
CA VAL A 605 13.82 13.34 44.74
C VAL A 605 14.33 12.44 45.87
N LEU A 606 14.67 11.19 45.57
CA LEU A 606 15.20 10.19 46.51
C LEU A 606 16.51 9.60 45.93
N PRO A 607 17.67 10.22 46.19
CA PRO A 607 18.98 9.81 45.64
C PRO A 607 19.37 8.34 45.88
N ASP A 608 19.00 7.76 47.03
CA ASP A 608 19.22 6.32 47.31
C ASP A 608 17.99 5.45 46.99
N GLY A 609 16.95 6.06 46.42
CA GLY A 609 15.66 5.44 46.10
C GLY A 609 14.68 5.32 47.25
N THR A 610 15.09 5.64 48.49
CA THR A 610 14.25 5.48 49.69
C THR A 610 13.91 6.82 50.34
N PRO A 611 12.77 6.95 51.07
CA PRO A 611 12.38 8.21 51.72
C PRO A 611 13.42 8.81 52.68
N ARG A 612 14.39 8.02 53.16
CA ARG A 612 15.47 8.50 54.04
C ARG A 612 16.44 9.45 53.34
N SER A 613 16.54 9.38 52.01
CA SER A 613 17.41 10.24 51.23
C SER A 613 16.70 11.47 50.66
N LEU A 614 15.44 11.75 51.06
CA LEU A 614 14.64 12.85 50.53
C LEU A 614 15.49 14.12 50.31
N ASN A 615 15.59 14.54 49.06
CA ASN A 615 16.36 15.70 48.63
C ASN A 615 15.45 16.93 48.53
N PRO A 616 15.53 17.90 49.46
CA PRO A 616 14.67 19.08 49.43
C PRO A 616 14.89 19.97 48.20
N LEU A 617 16.08 19.96 47.60
CA LEU A 617 16.36 20.76 46.40
C LEU A 617 15.72 20.14 45.14
N GLY A 618 15.76 18.81 45.02
CA GLY A 618 15.00 18.09 44.00
C GLY A 618 13.49 18.32 44.14
N VAL A 619 12.97 18.28 45.37
CA VAL A 619 11.56 18.62 45.64
C VAL A 619 11.24 20.07 45.29
N ARG A 620 12.16 21.00 45.57
CA ARG A 620 11.99 22.42 45.22
C ARG A 620 11.88 22.62 43.71
N TYR A 621 12.75 22.00 42.92
CA TYR A 621 12.70 22.09 41.45
C TYR A 621 11.32 21.75 40.89
N TYR A 622 10.76 20.60 41.29
CA TYR A 622 9.43 20.21 40.81
C TYR A 622 8.31 21.10 41.34
N ASN A 623 8.41 21.63 42.57
CA ASN A 623 7.48 22.65 43.04
C ASN A 623 7.54 23.92 42.19
N ASP A 624 8.75 24.42 41.93
CA ASP A 624 8.96 25.63 41.13
C ASP A 624 8.42 25.44 39.69
N LEU A 625 8.61 24.26 39.09
CA LEU A 625 8.02 23.92 37.79
C LEU A 625 6.49 23.84 37.84
N ILE A 626 5.93 23.14 38.83
CA ILE A 626 4.46 23.00 38.99
C ILE A 626 3.81 24.36 39.21
N ASP A 627 4.39 25.20 40.07
CA ASP A 627 3.88 26.54 40.34
C ASP A 627 3.96 27.41 39.09
N ALA A 628 5.06 27.37 38.34
CA ALA A 628 5.20 28.11 37.09
C ALA A 628 4.19 27.66 36.01
N LEU A 629 3.85 26.36 35.95
CA LEU A 629 2.81 25.83 35.07
C LEU A 629 1.42 26.34 35.48
N LEU A 630 1.08 26.29 36.77
CA LEU A 630 -0.20 26.74 37.26
C LEU A 630 -0.38 28.26 37.12
N GLU A 631 0.67 29.05 37.35
CA GLU A 631 0.70 30.49 37.04
C GLU A 631 0.47 30.76 35.54
N ALA A 632 0.86 29.82 34.68
CA ALA A 632 0.60 29.85 33.25
C ALA A 632 -0.81 29.36 32.86
N ASN A 633 -1.63 28.90 33.81
CA ASN A 633 -2.89 28.18 33.60
C ASN A 633 -2.74 26.86 32.84
N ILE A 634 -1.63 26.15 33.08
CA ILE A 634 -1.31 24.87 32.45
C ILE A 634 -1.34 23.80 33.54
N GLN A 635 -2.19 22.78 33.35
CA GLN A 635 -2.35 21.70 34.31
C GLN A 635 -1.17 20.70 34.22
N PRO A 636 -0.53 20.35 35.34
CA PRO A 636 0.51 19.34 35.34
C PRO A 636 -0.09 17.93 35.26
N MET A 637 0.40 17.12 34.31
CA MET A 637 0.20 15.67 34.26
C MET A 637 1.53 14.99 34.58
N VAL A 638 1.65 14.36 35.75
CA VAL A 638 2.95 13.94 36.26
C VAL A 638 3.14 12.44 36.13
N THR A 639 4.24 12.04 35.49
CA THR A 639 4.70 10.64 35.43
C THR A 639 5.69 10.37 36.56
N LEU A 640 5.42 9.39 37.42
CA LEU A 640 6.31 9.04 38.52
C LEU A 640 7.56 8.30 38.03
N TYR A 641 7.43 7.38 37.07
CA TYR A 641 8.57 6.62 36.57
C TYR A 641 8.64 6.62 35.05
N HIS A 642 9.73 7.20 34.54
CA HIS A 642 10.08 7.22 33.11
C HIS A 642 11.51 6.69 32.92
N TRP A 643 11.70 5.44 33.37
CA TRP A 643 12.88 4.58 33.13
C TRP A 643 14.16 4.94 33.89
N ASP A 644 14.21 6.04 34.62
CA ASP A 644 15.39 6.54 35.34
C ASP A 644 15.48 6.03 36.79
N LEU A 645 15.51 4.70 36.95
CA LEU A 645 15.60 4.04 38.27
C LEU A 645 16.86 4.49 39.04
N PRO A 646 16.79 4.79 40.35
CA PRO A 646 17.98 5.05 41.15
C PRO A 646 18.96 3.87 41.11
N GLN A 647 20.22 4.13 40.74
CA GLN A 647 21.26 3.11 40.63
C GLN A 647 21.46 2.37 41.97
N ALA A 648 21.27 3.06 43.10
CA ALA A 648 21.36 2.45 44.43
C ALA A 648 20.39 1.25 44.62
N LEU A 649 19.18 1.30 44.05
CA LEU A 649 18.23 0.17 44.10
C LEU A 649 18.64 -0.95 43.14
N GLN A 650 19.14 -0.58 41.96
CA GLN A 650 19.69 -1.52 40.99
C GLN A 650 20.86 -2.32 41.58
N ASP A 651 21.79 -1.66 42.26
CA ASP A 651 22.98 -2.30 42.86
C ASP A 651 22.63 -3.13 44.09
N LYS A 652 21.68 -2.65 44.90
CA LYS A 652 21.34 -3.29 46.19
C LYS A 652 20.63 -4.63 46.01
N TYR A 653 19.77 -4.76 45.00
CA TYR A 653 18.98 -5.98 44.81
C TYR A 653 18.59 -6.31 43.36
N GLY A 654 19.08 -5.57 42.37
CA GLY A 654 18.77 -5.85 40.96
C GLY A 654 17.57 -5.08 40.41
N GLY A 655 17.07 -4.06 41.12
CA GLY A 655 15.98 -3.21 40.63
C GLY A 655 14.68 -3.98 40.41
N TRP A 656 14.09 -3.86 39.21
CA TRP A 656 12.78 -4.45 38.91
C TRP A 656 12.72 -5.98 38.90
N MET A 657 13.87 -6.66 38.94
CA MET A 657 13.93 -8.13 39.05
C MET A 657 13.54 -8.65 40.45
N ASP A 658 13.54 -7.79 41.47
CA ASP A 658 13.27 -8.17 42.85
C ASP A 658 11.99 -7.50 43.35
N GLU A 659 11.15 -8.24 44.08
CA GLU A 659 9.84 -7.74 44.54
C GLU A 659 9.94 -6.61 45.57
N ARG A 660 11.10 -6.40 46.21
CA ARG A 660 11.31 -5.25 47.13
C ARG A 660 11.09 -3.91 46.44
N ILE A 661 11.26 -3.84 45.12
CA ILE A 661 11.00 -2.63 44.33
C ILE A 661 9.56 -2.13 44.44
N ILE A 662 8.60 -3.02 44.72
CA ILE A 662 7.18 -2.71 44.83
C ILE A 662 6.95 -1.75 46.01
N ASP A 663 7.61 -2.02 47.13
CA ASP A 663 7.52 -1.21 48.34
C ASP A 663 8.31 0.09 48.20
N ASP A 664 9.50 0.04 47.61
CA ASP A 664 10.31 1.23 47.38
C ASP A 664 9.62 2.20 46.40
N PHE A 665 8.97 1.68 45.34
CA PHE A 665 8.18 2.49 44.41
C PHE A 665 6.92 3.07 45.07
N ASP A 666 6.18 2.29 45.87
CA ASP A 666 5.01 2.81 46.61
C ASP A 666 5.41 3.92 47.60
N ASN A 667 6.54 3.76 48.28
CA ASN A 667 7.08 4.77 49.19
C ASN A 667 7.49 6.04 48.43
N TYR A 668 8.12 5.90 47.26
CA TYR A 668 8.43 7.02 46.38
C TYR A 668 7.16 7.74 45.88
N ALA A 669 6.17 6.98 45.40
CA ALA A 669 4.88 7.52 44.97
C ALA A 669 4.20 8.29 46.11
N ARG A 670 4.21 7.75 47.34
CA ARG A 670 3.69 8.43 48.53
C ARG A 670 4.39 9.76 48.78
N VAL A 671 5.72 9.80 48.72
CA VAL A 671 6.47 11.06 48.85
C VAL A 671 6.02 12.06 47.78
N CYS A 672 5.91 11.65 46.52
CA CYS A 672 5.43 12.54 45.46
C CYS A 672 4.00 13.05 45.70
N TYR A 673 3.08 12.18 46.15
CA TYR A 673 1.72 12.59 46.48
C TYR A 673 1.68 13.56 47.66
N GLU A 674 2.52 13.37 48.68
CA GLU A 674 2.63 14.28 49.82
C GLU A 674 3.19 15.65 49.42
N GLN A 675 4.20 15.68 48.55
CA GLN A 675 4.89 16.92 48.17
C GLN A 675 4.15 17.74 47.09
N PHE A 676 3.43 17.07 46.18
CA PHE A 676 2.90 17.71 44.98
C PHE A 676 1.40 17.47 44.74
N GLY A 677 0.78 16.54 45.47
CA GLY A 677 -0.60 16.12 45.25
C GLY A 677 -1.64 17.22 45.43
N ASP A 678 -1.33 18.27 46.19
CA ASP A 678 -2.18 19.44 46.38
C ASP A 678 -2.42 20.24 45.08
N ARG A 679 -1.53 20.09 44.09
CA ARG A 679 -1.54 20.82 42.81
C ARG A 679 -1.58 19.92 41.57
N VAL A 680 -1.28 18.63 41.71
CA VAL A 680 -1.26 17.66 40.60
C VAL A 680 -2.50 16.78 40.62
N LEU A 681 -3.33 16.93 39.59
CA LEU A 681 -4.61 16.21 39.46
C LEU A 681 -4.55 14.98 38.54
N LEU A 682 -3.50 14.83 37.73
CA LEU A 682 -3.32 13.70 36.84
C LEU A 682 -1.97 13.04 37.06
N TRP A 683 -1.99 11.79 37.52
CA TRP A 683 -0.81 11.00 37.82
C TRP A 683 -0.71 9.81 36.88
N ILE A 684 0.45 9.64 36.25
CA ILE A 684 0.86 8.41 35.58
C ILE A 684 1.87 7.74 36.50
N THR A 685 1.61 6.50 36.87
CA THR A 685 2.57 5.72 37.67
C THR A 685 3.82 5.39 36.85
N ILE A 686 3.66 4.68 35.73
CA ILE A 686 4.77 4.15 34.92
C ILE A 686 4.52 4.46 33.45
N ASN A 687 5.56 4.96 32.77
CA ASN A 687 5.58 5.13 31.32
C ASN A 687 6.09 3.87 30.60
N GLU A 688 5.35 3.39 29.61
CA GLU A 688 5.74 2.32 28.69
C GLU A 688 6.45 1.16 29.39
N PRO A 689 5.76 0.42 30.27
CA PRO A 689 6.41 -0.56 31.14
C PRO A 689 7.20 -1.64 30.38
N ILE A 690 6.84 -1.93 29.12
CA ILE A 690 7.60 -2.86 28.29
C ILE A 690 9.03 -2.37 27.99
N ALA A 691 9.27 -1.07 27.85
CA ALA A 691 10.62 -0.55 27.65
C ALA A 691 11.53 -0.90 28.84
N THR A 692 10.97 -0.86 30.06
CA THR A 692 11.67 -1.30 31.27
C THR A 692 11.96 -2.81 31.20
N THR A 693 11.02 -3.65 30.77
CA THR A 693 11.28 -5.11 30.63
C THR A 693 12.44 -5.42 29.69
N GLN A 694 12.56 -4.69 28.57
CA GLN A 694 13.60 -4.89 27.56
C GLN A 694 15.01 -4.61 28.08
N VAL A 695 15.16 -3.72 29.06
CA VAL A 695 16.44 -3.44 29.72
C VAL A 695 16.97 -4.67 30.47
N TYR A 696 16.08 -5.49 31.05
CA TYR A 696 16.45 -6.67 31.84
C TYR A 696 16.50 -7.97 31.02
N ASN A 697 15.98 -7.98 29.78
CA ASN A 697 15.88 -9.16 28.92
C ASN A 697 17.19 -9.97 28.84
N ALA A 698 18.33 -9.30 28.67
CA ALA A 698 19.63 -9.95 28.53
C ALA A 698 20.07 -10.78 29.76
N GLN A 699 19.47 -10.57 30.93
CA GLN A 699 19.81 -11.33 32.14
C GLN A 699 19.26 -12.76 32.11
N ALA A 700 18.05 -12.94 31.59
CA ALA A 700 17.41 -14.24 31.39
C ALA A 700 16.27 -14.11 30.35
N PRO A 701 16.57 -14.22 29.05
CA PRO A 701 15.60 -13.95 27.99
C PRO A 701 14.31 -14.78 28.13
N GLY A 702 13.16 -14.12 28.03
CA GLY A 702 11.85 -14.79 28.18
C GLY A 702 11.53 -15.25 29.60
N VAL A 703 12.31 -14.85 30.61
CA VAL A 703 12.02 -15.06 32.03
C VAL A 703 12.07 -13.72 32.78
N ALA A 704 13.17 -12.98 32.62
CA ALA A 704 13.37 -11.67 33.22
C ALA A 704 12.28 -10.67 32.81
N ASP A 705 11.89 -10.67 31.52
CA ASP A 705 10.84 -9.79 30.99
C ASP A 705 9.53 -9.96 31.77
N TYR A 706 9.15 -11.22 32.06
CA TYR A 706 7.90 -11.55 32.74
C TYR A 706 7.96 -11.27 34.25
N ILE A 707 9.10 -11.49 34.90
CA ILE A 707 9.29 -11.13 36.32
C ILE A 707 9.20 -9.61 36.51
N VAL A 708 9.91 -8.85 35.67
CA VAL A 708 9.90 -7.38 35.71
C VAL A 708 8.50 -6.85 35.46
N ALA A 709 7.80 -7.34 34.43
CA ALA A 709 6.44 -6.91 34.15
C ALA A 709 5.48 -7.22 35.31
N HIS A 710 5.64 -8.37 35.96
CA HIS A 710 4.84 -8.75 37.12
C HIS A 710 5.06 -7.78 38.30
N ASN A 711 6.30 -7.44 38.61
CA ASN A 711 6.62 -6.48 39.67
C ASN A 711 6.15 -5.06 39.33
N ILE A 712 6.24 -4.65 38.06
CA ILE A 712 5.72 -3.36 37.57
C ILE A 712 4.20 -3.27 37.79
N ILE A 713 3.43 -4.30 37.43
CA ILE A 713 1.97 -4.31 37.64
C ILE A 713 1.66 -4.23 39.14
N ARG A 714 2.34 -5.01 39.98
CA ARG A 714 2.16 -4.98 41.45
C ARG A 714 2.51 -3.61 42.03
N ALA A 715 3.57 -2.96 41.55
CA ALA A 715 3.99 -1.62 41.96
C ALA A 715 2.97 -0.54 41.56
N HIS A 716 2.48 -0.59 40.32
CA HIS A 716 1.40 0.29 39.86
C HIS A 716 0.14 0.16 40.74
N VAL A 717 -0.34 -1.08 40.92
CA VAL A 717 -1.55 -1.38 41.69
C VAL A 717 -1.40 -0.91 43.14
N LYS A 718 -0.23 -1.16 43.75
CA LYS A 718 0.03 -0.70 45.12
C LYS A 718 0.01 0.83 45.22
N ALA A 719 0.69 1.54 44.32
CA ALA A 719 0.70 3.01 44.28
C ALA A 719 -0.70 3.59 44.05
N TYR A 720 -1.50 2.99 43.17
CA TYR A 720 -2.90 3.37 42.94
C TYR A 720 -3.73 3.26 44.24
N HIS A 721 -3.66 2.12 44.93
CA HIS A 721 -4.39 1.92 46.18
C HIS A 721 -3.87 2.81 47.33
N THR A 722 -2.58 3.15 47.33
CA THR A 722 -2.03 4.16 48.25
C THR A 722 -2.64 5.54 47.97
N TYR A 723 -2.74 5.96 46.71
CA TYR A 723 -3.40 7.21 46.35
C TYR A 723 -4.89 7.19 46.74
N ASP A 724 -5.61 6.15 46.35
CA ASP A 724 -7.04 5.99 46.61
C ASP A 724 -7.36 6.08 48.12
N LYS A 725 -6.60 5.35 48.92
CA LYS A 725 -6.83 5.25 50.37
C LYS A 725 -6.46 6.52 51.13
N TYR A 726 -5.35 7.17 50.77
CA TYR A 726 -4.75 8.21 51.61
C TYR A 726 -4.83 9.62 51.03
N PHE A 727 -4.94 9.77 49.71
CA PHE A 727 -4.77 11.06 49.03
C PHE A 727 -5.97 11.49 48.17
N ARG A 728 -6.73 10.55 47.61
CA ARG A 728 -7.87 10.87 46.73
C ARG A 728 -8.90 11.78 47.39
N HIS A 729 -9.19 11.55 48.67
CA HIS A 729 -10.14 12.38 49.43
C HIS A 729 -9.59 13.77 49.80
N LEU A 730 -8.26 13.97 49.74
CA LEU A 730 -7.61 15.25 49.99
C LEU A 730 -7.49 16.08 48.71
N TYR A 731 -7.11 15.43 47.62
CA TYR A 731 -6.64 16.11 46.41
C TYR A 731 -7.52 15.89 45.18
N HIS A 732 -8.42 14.91 45.20
CA HIS A 732 -9.37 14.63 44.13
C HIS A 732 -8.75 14.38 42.74
N GLY A 733 -7.47 14.02 42.68
CA GLY A 733 -6.80 13.65 41.44
C GLY A 733 -7.11 12.24 40.97
N GLN A 734 -6.54 11.91 39.80
CA GLN A 734 -6.71 10.65 39.11
C GLN A 734 -5.35 9.99 38.87
N VAL A 735 -5.32 8.65 38.90
CA VAL A 735 -4.13 7.83 38.72
C VAL A 735 -4.35 6.82 37.61
N GLY A 736 -3.42 6.80 36.66
CA GLY A 736 -3.38 5.85 35.56
C GLY A 736 -1.98 5.27 35.31
N ILE A 737 -1.87 4.52 34.22
CA ILE A 737 -0.63 4.00 33.66
C ILE A 737 -0.61 4.28 32.16
N THR A 738 0.57 4.48 31.59
CA THR A 738 0.74 4.71 30.15
C THR A 738 1.28 3.46 29.47
N LEU A 739 0.54 2.94 28.48
CA LEU A 739 0.88 1.74 27.72
C LEU A 739 1.19 2.10 26.27
N ASP A 740 2.26 1.55 25.71
CA ASP A 740 2.63 1.74 24.30
C ASP A 740 2.07 0.66 23.39
N ILE A 741 1.52 1.07 22.26
CA ILE A 741 1.00 0.16 21.25
C ILE A 741 1.05 0.79 19.86
N GLY A 742 1.71 0.08 18.94
CA GLY A 742 1.43 0.24 17.51
C GLY A 742 0.34 -0.74 17.09
N TRP A 743 -0.62 -0.28 16.27
CA TRP A 743 -1.69 -1.16 15.78
C TRP A 743 -1.11 -2.35 15.01
N LYS A 744 -1.74 -3.52 15.12
CA LYS A 744 -1.27 -4.76 14.50
C LYS A 744 -2.24 -5.13 13.38
N GLU A 745 -1.87 -4.80 12.15
CA GLU A 745 -2.66 -5.10 10.96
C GLU A 745 -2.26 -6.50 10.43
N PRO A 746 -3.21 -7.37 10.09
CA PRO A 746 -2.87 -8.67 9.52
C PRO A 746 -2.33 -8.52 8.09
N LEU A 747 -1.30 -9.29 7.75
CA LEU A 747 -0.71 -9.33 6.40
C LEU A 747 -1.76 -9.73 5.37
N THR A 748 -2.49 -10.81 5.63
CA THR A 748 -3.55 -11.30 4.76
C THR A 748 -4.86 -11.42 5.51
N LEU A 749 -5.96 -11.56 4.78
CA LEU A 749 -7.27 -11.82 5.37
C LEU A 749 -7.51 -13.29 5.73
N ARG A 750 -6.47 -14.13 5.70
CA ARG A 750 -6.57 -15.51 6.19
C ARG A 750 -6.67 -15.49 7.71
N ASN A 751 -7.48 -16.40 8.25
CA ASN A 751 -7.68 -16.54 9.69
C ASN A 751 -6.36 -16.60 10.49
N GLN A 752 -5.31 -17.24 9.96
CA GLN A 752 -4.02 -17.34 10.64
C GLN A 752 -3.38 -15.97 10.90
N ASP A 753 -3.30 -15.10 9.89
CA ASP A 753 -2.68 -13.77 10.04
C ASP A 753 -3.57 -12.84 10.89
N VAL A 754 -4.90 -12.98 10.79
CA VAL A 754 -5.86 -12.28 11.66
C VAL A 754 -5.66 -12.68 13.13
N TYR A 755 -5.56 -13.98 13.43
CA TYR A 755 -5.27 -14.45 14.80
C TYR A 755 -3.86 -14.08 15.27
N ALA A 756 -2.88 -14.02 14.38
CA ALA A 756 -1.53 -13.55 14.70
C ALA A 756 -1.53 -12.07 15.08
N ALA A 757 -2.27 -11.23 14.33
CA ALA A 757 -2.41 -9.81 14.61
C ALA A 757 -3.10 -9.56 15.97
N ASP A 758 -4.22 -10.23 16.26
CA ASP A 758 -4.91 -10.13 17.56
C ASP A 758 -4.01 -10.57 18.72
N ARG A 759 -3.31 -11.70 18.54
CA ARG A 759 -2.33 -12.19 19.52
C ARG A 759 -1.20 -11.17 19.75
N ALA A 760 -0.73 -10.49 18.71
CA ALA A 760 0.29 -9.45 18.84
C ALA A 760 -0.21 -8.22 19.65
N VAL A 761 -1.49 -7.84 19.51
CA VAL A 761 -2.10 -6.80 20.38
C VAL A 761 -2.14 -7.29 21.82
N MET A 762 -2.59 -8.52 22.06
CA MET A 762 -2.69 -9.10 23.41
C MET A 762 -1.33 -9.21 24.12
N PHE A 763 -0.26 -9.59 23.41
CA PHE A 763 1.09 -9.67 24.00
C PHE A 763 1.73 -8.30 24.27
N LYS A 764 1.23 -7.23 23.66
CA LYS A 764 1.76 -5.88 23.80
C LYS A 764 0.89 -5.03 24.73
N LEU A 765 -0.31 -4.65 24.27
CA LEU A 765 -1.26 -3.84 25.02
C LEU A 765 -1.95 -4.66 26.12
N GLY A 766 -2.39 -5.88 25.78
CA GLY A 766 -3.09 -6.77 26.71
C GLY A 766 -2.22 -7.25 27.89
N TRP A 767 -0.90 -7.36 27.72
CA TRP A 767 0.00 -7.89 28.75
C TRP A 767 -0.05 -7.08 30.05
N PHE A 768 -0.03 -5.75 29.94
CA PHE A 768 -0.18 -4.84 31.08
C PHE A 768 -1.63 -4.40 31.28
N GLY A 769 -2.40 -4.30 30.19
CA GLY A 769 -3.76 -3.79 30.22
C GLY A 769 -4.80 -4.75 30.79
N ASN A 770 -4.76 -6.05 30.46
CA ASN A 770 -5.77 -7.00 30.97
C ASN A 770 -5.75 -7.19 32.50
N PRO A 771 -4.60 -7.18 33.18
CA PRO A 771 -4.57 -7.19 34.64
C PRO A 771 -5.26 -5.97 35.27
N ILE A 772 -5.19 -4.80 34.64
CA ILE A 772 -5.67 -3.54 35.22
C ILE A 772 -7.10 -3.20 34.78
N TYR A 773 -7.35 -3.22 33.47
CA TYR A 773 -8.60 -2.78 32.85
C TYR A 773 -9.60 -3.93 32.61
N GLY A 774 -9.08 -5.17 32.48
CA GLY A 774 -9.87 -6.32 32.08
C GLY A 774 -10.19 -7.28 33.24
N SER A 775 -9.53 -8.43 33.23
CA SER A 775 -9.90 -9.57 34.07
C SER A 775 -9.29 -9.55 35.49
N GLY A 776 -8.24 -8.75 35.73
CA GLY A 776 -7.38 -8.89 36.91
C GLY A 776 -6.14 -9.76 36.67
N ASP A 777 -6.15 -10.56 35.61
CA ASP A 777 -5.10 -11.51 35.22
C ASP A 777 -4.51 -11.18 33.83
N TYR A 778 -3.40 -11.85 33.48
CA TYR A 778 -2.81 -11.81 32.14
C TYR A 778 -3.75 -12.36 31.05
N PRO A 779 -3.60 -11.92 29.78
CA PRO A 779 -4.39 -12.46 28.67
C PRO A 779 -4.31 -13.99 28.56
N GLU A 780 -5.45 -14.64 28.33
CA GLU A 780 -5.53 -16.10 28.27
C GLU A 780 -4.67 -16.67 27.13
N VAL A 781 -4.65 -16.00 25.97
CA VAL A 781 -3.78 -16.39 24.85
C VAL A 781 -2.31 -16.37 25.24
N MET A 782 -1.88 -15.38 26.01
CA MET A 782 -0.50 -15.23 26.46
C MET A 782 -0.12 -16.33 27.46
N LYS A 783 -0.97 -16.58 28.47
CA LYS A 783 -0.78 -17.66 29.44
C LYS A 783 -0.62 -19.02 28.75
N ARG A 784 -1.52 -19.33 27.81
CA ARG A 784 -1.51 -20.61 27.07
C ARG A 784 -0.26 -20.79 26.21
N TYR A 785 0.12 -19.77 25.44
CA TYR A 785 1.29 -19.85 24.55
C TYR A 785 2.59 -20.01 25.36
N ILE A 786 2.79 -19.19 26.39
CA ILE A 786 3.99 -19.25 27.21
C ILE A 786 4.06 -20.55 28.00
N ALA A 787 2.96 -21.03 28.59
CA ALA A 787 2.94 -22.31 29.29
C ALA A 787 3.29 -23.49 28.36
N THR A 788 2.73 -23.49 27.15
CA THR A 788 3.02 -24.53 26.14
C THR A 788 4.49 -24.51 25.72
N LYS A 789 5.04 -23.33 25.40
CA LYS A 789 6.46 -23.19 25.02
C LYS A 789 7.40 -23.51 26.17
N SER A 790 7.09 -23.06 27.40
CA SER A 790 7.86 -23.37 28.60
C SER A 790 8.00 -24.89 28.79
N LEU A 791 6.91 -25.65 28.62
CA LEU A 791 6.95 -27.11 28.68
C LEU A 791 7.84 -27.72 27.59
N ARG A 792 7.71 -27.25 26.33
CA ARG A 792 8.53 -27.73 25.20
C ARG A 792 10.02 -27.39 25.35
N GLN A 793 10.31 -26.27 26.02
CA GLN A 793 11.66 -25.79 26.36
C GLN A 793 12.27 -26.49 27.58
N GLY A 794 11.52 -27.39 28.23
CA GLY A 794 12.01 -28.15 29.38
C GLY A 794 11.88 -27.44 30.74
N PHE A 795 11.15 -26.33 30.82
CA PHE A 795 10.83 -25.70 32.10
C PHE A 795 9.77 -26.52 32.85
N ALA A 796 9.99 -26.75 34.15
CA ALA A 796 9.06 -27.51 34.99
C ALA A 796 7.72 -26.78 35.24
N LYS A 797 7.68 -25.46 35.01
CA LYS A 797 6.52 -24.58 35.16
C LYS A 797 6.55 -23.50 34.07
N SER A 798 5.43 -22.82 33.86
CA SER A 798 5.38 -21.64 32.98
C SER A 798 6.39 -20.58 33.43
N ARG A 799 7.06 -19.94 32.45
CA ARG A 799 7.94 -18.78 32.68
C ARG A 799 7.18 -17.50 33.04
N LEU A 800 5.89 -17.41 32.69
CA LEU A 800 5.02 -16.31 33.08
C LEU A 800 4.57 -16.50 34.54
N PRO A 801 4.82 -15.53 35.45
CA PRO A 801 4.33 -15.57 36.83
C PRO A 801 2.80 -15.64 36.92
N VAL A 802 2.31 -16.01 38.10
CA VAL A 802 0.87 -16.15 38.38
C VAL A 802 0.50 -15.19 39.50
N PHE A 803 -0.55 -14.40 39.32
CA PHE A 803 -1.12 -13.58 40.39
C PHE A 803 -1.87 -14.46 41.40
N THR A 804 -1.70 -14.14 42.67
CA THR A 804 -2.52 -14.72 43.75
C THR A 804 -3.97 -14.25 43.67
N ASP A 805 -4.90 -14.97 44.30
CA ASP A 805 -6.32 -14.58 44.32
C ASP A 805 -6.56 -13.17 44.89
N ASP A 806 -5.70 -12.71 45.81
CA ASP A 806 -5.75 -11.36 46.35
C ASP A 806 -5.25 -10.33 45.33
N GLU A 807 -4.15 -10.62 44.63
CA GLU A 807 -3.64 -9.76 43.55
C GLU A 807 -4.64 -9.65 42.40
N LEU A 808 -5.27 -10.76 41.98
CA LEU A 808 -6.31 -10.73 40.94
C LEU A 808 -7.44 -9.74 41.29
N ARG A 809 -7.87 -9.71 42.56
CA ARG A 809 -8.91 -8.78 43.03
C ARG A 809 -8.42 -7.34 43.12
N MET A 810 -7.17 -7.14 43.56
CA MET A 810 -6.59 -5.80 43.75
C MET A 810 -6.19 -5.14 42.43
N ASN A 811 -5.75 -5.93 41.44
CA ASN A 811 -5.34 -5.44 40.12
C ASN A 811 -6.54 -4.89 39.34
N LYS A 812 -7.65 -5.63 39.36
CA LYS A 812 -8.83 -5.30 38.57
C LYS A 812 -9.43 -3.96 38.99
N GLY A 813 -9.44 -3.00 38.08
CA GLY A 813 -9.99 -1.67 38.33
C GLY A 813 -9.04 -0.72 39.05
N ALA A 814 -7.74 -1.04 39.15
CA ALA A 814 -6.74 -0.13 39.71
C ALA A 814 -6.34 1.00 38.74
N TYR A 815 -7.33 1.71 38.18
CA TYR A 815 -7.12 2.80 37.24
C TYR A 815 -8.25 3.82 37.33
N ASP A 816 -7.94 5.08 36.99
CA ASP A 816 -8.95 6.10 36.73
C ASP A 816 -9.03 6.46 35.24
N PHE A 817 -7.92 6.25 34.51
CA PHE A 817 -7.83 6.41 33.05
C PHE A 817 -6.77 5.47 32.45
N LEU A 818 -6.81 5.32 31.14
CA LEU A 818 -5.78 4.68 30.32
C LEU A 818 -4.93 5.75 29.62
N GLY A 819 -3.63 5.75 29.88
CA GLY A 819 -2.67 6.47 29.06
C GLY A 819 -2.26 5.60 27.86
N VAL A 820 -2.33 6.14 26.65
CA VAL A 820 -1.88 5.45 25.42
C VAL A 820 -0.75 6.23 24.79
N ASN A 821 0.37 5.55 24.57
CA ASN A 821 1.41 6.02 23.67
C ASN A 821 1.26 5.31 22.32
N HIS A 822 1.02 6.07 21.26
CA HIS A 822 0.79 5.52 19.94
C HIS A 822 1.58 6.29 18.89
N TYR A 823 2.43 5.57 18.16
CA TYR A 823 3.32 6.16 17.17
C TYR A 823 3.05 5.66 15.76
N THR A 824 2.71 4.37 15.60
CA THR A 824 2.74 3.69 14.30
C THR A 824 1.82 2.47 14.25
N SER A 825 1.78 1.79 13.10
CA SER A 825 1.19 0.47 12.93
C SER A 825 2.24 -0.52 12.43
N ASN A 826 1.97 -1.81 12.53
CA ASN A 826 2.80 -2.90 12.00
C ASN A 826 1.95 -3.91 11.25
N VAL A 827 2.49 -4.48 10.16
CA VAL A 827 1.87 -5.61 9.49
C VAL A 827 2.39 -6.92 10.09
N ILE A 828 1.48 -7.83 10.43
CA ILE A 828 1.75 -9.07 11.16
C ILE A 828 1.34 -10.28 10.35
N SER A 829 2.20 -11.29 10.29
CA SER A 829 1.88 -12.64 9.80
C SER A 829 2.20 -13.70 10.83
N GLU A 830 1.55 -14.86 10.73
CA GLU A 830 1.82 -16.02 11.58
C GLU A 830 3.23 -16.59 11.28
N LYS A 831 4.05 -16.81 12.32
CA LYS A 831 5.35 -17.49 12.17
C LYS A 831 5.71 -18.25 13.45
N SER A 832 5.71 -19.57 13.39
CA SER A 832 6.19 -20.38 14.50
C SER A 832 7.69 -20.20 14.74
N SER A 833 8.07 -19.88 15.97
CA SER A 833 9.45 -19.83 16.43
C SER A 833 9.94 -21.22 16.83
N ARG A 834 11.26 -21.45 16.81
CA ARG A 834 11.81 -22.75 17.22
C ARG A 834 11.63 -22.93 18.72
N ASP A 835 11.46 -24.18 19.16
CA ASP A 835 11.38 -24.47 20.59
C ASP A 835 12.67 -24.05 21.34
N SER A 836 13.83 -23.99 20.67
CA SER A 836 15.08 -23.47 21.25
C SER A 836 15.08 -21.98 21.56
N ASP A 837 14.16 -21.21 20.96
CA ASP A 837 14.18 -19.75 21.03
C ASP A 837 13.38 -19.31 22.27
N VAL A 838 14.08 -19.10 23.38
CA VAL A 838 13.49 -18.64 24.65
C VAL A 838 13.54 -17.10 24.70
N SER A 839 12.45 -16.43 24.35
CA SER A 839 12.33 -14.97 24.45
C SER A 839 10.88 -14.51 24.37
N TYR A 840 10.59 -13.29 24.84
CA TYR A 840 9.29 -12.63 24.64
C TYR A 840 8.89 -12.55 23.16
N GLN A 841 9.86 -12.28 22.26
CA GLN A 841 9.60 -12.19 20.82
C GLN A 841 9.22 -13.55 20.24
N ALA A 842 9.92 -14.61 20.64
CA ALA A 842 9.63 -15.97 20.16
C ALA A 842 8.32 -16.51 20.72
N ASP A 843 7.90 -16.07 21.92
CA ASP A 843 6.66 -16.53 22.55
C ASP A 843 5.38 -16.12 21.81
N GLN A 844 5.47 -15.07 20.98
CA GLN A 844 4.35 -14.55 20.21
C GLN A 844 4.04 -15.36 18.94
N ASP A 845 4.98 -16.12 18.39
CA ASP A 845 4.83 -16.81 17.09
C ASP A 845 4.30 -15.90 15.97
N ILE A 846 4.87 -14.70 15.85
CA ILE A 846 4.51 -13.73 14.82
C ILE A 846 5.75 -13.28 14.04
N GLU A 847 5.50 -12.67 12.89
CA GLU A 847 6.52 -11.97 12.12
C GLU A 847 6.04 -10.59 11.69
N TYR A 848 6.91 -9.60 11.92
CA TYR A 848 6.72 -8.25 11.43
C TYR A 848 7.04 -8.20 9.94
N ARG A 849 6.14 -7.60 9.16
CA ARG A 849 6.29 -7.36 7.73
C ARG A 849 6.27 -5.86 7.45
N LEU A 850 6.99 -5.47 6.41
CA LEU A 850 6.88 -4.14 5.84
C LEU A 850 5.73 -4.16 4.83
N ASP A 851 4.84 -3.18 4.94
CA ASP A 851 3.93 -2.85 3.87
C ASP A 851 4.63 -1.80 2.98
N PRO A 852 4.92 -2.11 1.70
CA PRO A 852 5.65 -1.20 0.82
C PRO A 852 4.86 0.09 0.48
N TYR A 853 3.60 0.21 0.90
CA TYR A 853 2.75 1.39 0.67
C TYR A 853 2.62 2.29 1.88
N TRP A 854 3.07 1.84 3.05
CA TRP A 854 3.03 2.68 4.23
C TRP A 854 4.15 3.71 4.14
N ALA A 855 3.83 4.97 4.44
CA ALA A 855 4.82 6.03 4.42
C ALA A 855 5.85 5.75 5.53
N HIS A 856 7.07 5.35 5.12
CA HIS A 856 8.19 5.13 6.01
C HIS A 856 8.80 6.47 6.45
N THR A 857 9.48 6.45 7.59
CA THR A 857 10.28 7.59 8.08
C THR A 857 11.76 7.21 8.14
N ASP A 858 12.62 8.18 8.43
CA ASP A 858 14.05 7.97 8.71
C ASP A 858 14.31 7.13 9.99
N VAL A 859 13.25 6.82 10.74
CA VAL A 859 13.24 5.92 11.89
C VAL A 859 12.63 4.59 11.44
N GLY A 860 13.48 3.56 11.27
CA GLY A 860 13.10 2.30 10.63
C GLY A 860 11.98 1.48 11.30
N TRP A 861 11.56 1.83 12.51
CA TRP A 861 10.41 1.22 13.19
C TRP A 861 9.10 2.01 13.06
N LEU A 862 9.15 3.28 12.61
CA LEU A 862 8.02 4.20 12.59
C LEU A 862 7.50 4.40 11.16
N ASN A 863 6.33 3.86 10.90
CA ASN A 863 5.51 4.09 9.70
C ASN A 863 4.34 5.04 10.01
N VAL A 864 3.94 5.85 9.03
CA VAL A 864 2.83 6.81 9.18
C VAL A 864 1.52 6.17 8.72
N ASN A 865 0.71 5.73 9.69
CA ASN A 865 -0.54 5.01 9.49
C ASN A 865 -1.62 5.53 10.45
N PRO A 866 -2.22 6.70 10.16
CA PRO A 866 -3.07 7.42 11.11
C PRO A 866 -4.23 6.60 11.68
N TRP A 867 -4.90 5.81 10.82
CA TRP A 867 -6.09 5.03 11.19
C TRP A 867 -5.79 3.96 12.26
N GLY A 868 -4.53 3.57 12.44
CA GLY A 868 -4.14 2.64 13.51
C GLY A 868 -4.45 3.16 14.91
N LEU A 869 -4.36 4.49 15.12
CA LEU A 869 -4.72 5.11 16.40
C LEU A 869 -6.21 4.89 16.72
N ARG A 870 -7.08 5.15 15.74
CA ARG A 870 -8.53 4.93 15.86
C ARG A 870 -8.83 3.47 16.22
N TYR A 871 -8.20 2.52 15.54
CA TYR A 871 -8.42 1.09 15.79
C TYR A 871 -7.92 0.63 17.16
N VAL A 872 -6.81 1.17 17.68
CA VAL A 872 -6.37 0.91 19.06
C VAL A 872 -7.42 1.37 20.07
N LEU A 873 -8.01 2.55 19.85
CA LEU A 873 -9.03 3.11 20.73
C LEU A 873 -10.33 2.30 20.71
N ASP A 874 -10.78 1.93 19.51
CA ASP A 874 -11.93 1.03 19.35
C ASP A 874 -11.69 -0.32 20.00
N TRP A 875 -10.49 -0.90 19.81
CA TRP A 875 -10.11 -2.15 20.46
C TRP A 875 -10.18 -2.03 21.99
N ALA A 876 -9.60 -0.98 22.57
CA ALA A 876 -9.63 -0.76 24.02
C ALA A 876 -11.07 -0.54 24.53
N LYS A 877 -11.89 0.17 23.78
CA LYS A 877 -13.31 0.36 24.08
C LYS A 877 -14.06 -0.97 24.13
N GLU A 878 -13.91 -1.81 23.11
CA GLU A 878 -14.60 -3.10 23.00
C GLU A 878 -14.14 -4.10 24.06
N HIS A 879 -12.83 -4.14 24.36
CA HIS A 879 -12.26 -5.14 25.26
C HIS A 879 -12.35 -4.76 26.74
N TRP A 880 -12.35 -3.45 27.06
CA TRP A 880 -12.29 -2.97 28.45
C TRP A 880 -13.45 -2.05 28.85
N GLY A 881 -14.50 -1.95 28.05
CA GLY A 881 -15.73 -1.25 28.42
C GLY A 881 -15.63 0.28 28.36
N ASN A 882 -14.94 0.81 27.35
CA ASN A 882 -14.81 2.25 27.07
C ASN A 882 -14.20 3.11 28.21
N PRO A 883 -13.02 2.74 28.75
CA PRO A 883 -12.38 3.52 29.81
C PRO A 883 -12.08 4.95 29.35
N PRO A 884 -11.97 5.94 30.25
CA PRO A 884 -11.40 7.25 29.90
C PRO A 884 -9.97 7.07 29.36
N VAL A 885 -9.68 7.65 28.19
CA VAL A 885 -8.37 7.54 27.54
C VAL A 885 -7.72 8.90 27.38
N TYR A 886 -6.43 8.99 27.68
CA TYR A 886 -5.57 10.11 27.28
C TYR A 886 -4.50 9.58 26.32
N ILE A 887 -4.34 10.23 25.17
CA ILE A 887 -3.15 10.01 24.34
C ILE A 887 -2.01 10.74 25.03
N THR A 888 -1.12 9.98 25.66
CA THR A 888 -0.04 10.52 26.51
C THR A 888 1.24 10.77 25.73
N GLU A 889 1.42 10.10 24.59
CA GLU A 889 2.43 10.38 23.58
C GLU A 889 1.94 10.00 22.19
N SER A 890 2.20 10.87 21.22
CA SER A 890 2.04 10.58 19.79
C SER A 890 2.86 11.61 19.02
N GLY A 891 3.71 11.14 18.11
CA GLY A 891 4.71 12.00 17.47
C GLY A 891 5.49 11.30 16.37
N ARG A 892 6.32 12.09 15.69
CA ARG A 892 7.18 11.63 14.60
C ARG A 892 8.51 12.37 14.61
N SER A 893 9.62 11.65 14.35
CA SER A 893 10.95 12.24 14.12
C SER A 893 10.99 13.04 12.81
N ASN A 894 11.82 14.08 12.77
CA ASN A 894 12.04 14.85 11.55
C ASN A 894 13.06 14.14 10.66
N ASP A 895 12.79 14.08 9.36
CA ASP A 895 13.76 13.50 8.42
C ASP A 895 14.97 14.45 8.24
N ASP A 896 14.77 15.77 8.38
CA ASP A 896 15.83 16.79 8.40
C ASP A 896 16.09 17.28 9.82
N VAL A 897 17.09 16.68 10.48
CA VAL A 897 17.52 17.02 11.85
C VAL A 897 18.03 18.46 12.01
N THR A 898 18.22 19.22 10.93
CA THR A 898 18.63 20.64 10.99
C THR A 898 17.51 21.60 10.59
N GLY A 899 16.42 21.07 10.04
CA GLY A 899 15.35 21.84 9.42
C GLY A 899 14.26 22.26 10.40
N LEU A 900 13.95 23.56 10.42
CA LEU A 900 12.72 24.09 11.02
C LEU A 900 11.46 23.76 10.18
N ASN A 901 11.66 23.33 8.93
CA ASN A 901 10.62 22.94 7.99
C ASN A 901 10.32 21.44 8.09
N ASP A 902 9.37 21.08 8.94
CA ASP A 902 9.01 19.71 9.29
C ASP A 902 7.61 19.33 8.80
N VAL A 903 7.33 19.53 7.50
CA VAL A 903 6.03 19.21 6.86
C VAL A 903 5.56 17.79 7.15
N GLY A 904 6.50 16.85 7.22
CA GLY A 904 6.22 15.46 7.55
C GLY A 904 5.58 15.26 8.93
N ARG A 905 5.94 16.09 9.91
CA ARG A 905 5.34 16.11 11.26
C ARG A 905 3.98 16.80 11.26
N ILE A 906 3.80 17.85 10.45
CA ILE A 906 2.48 18.48 10.24
C ILE A 906 1.50 17.46 9.66
N TYR A 907 1.89 16.72 8.62
CA TYR A 907 1.08 15.65 8.04
C TYR A 907 0.72 14.59 9.09
N TYR A 908 1.69 14.18 9.91
CA TYR A 908 1.47 13.22 10.99
C TYR A 908 0.40 13.75 11.97
N TYR A 909 0.62 14.92 12.59
CA TYR A 909 -0.33 15.46 13.57
C TYR A 909 -1.71 15.71 12.97
N ARG A 910 -1.79 16.29 11.77
CA ARG A 910 -3.06 16.54 11.08
C ARG A 910 -3.89 15.27 10.94
N ASN A 911 -3.30 14.20 10.44
CA ASN A 911 -4.05 12.99 10.16
C ASN A 911 -4.31 12.16 11.42
N TYR A 912 -3.32 12.00 12.32
CA TYR A 912 -3.53 11.23 13.56
C TYR A 912 -4.57 11.88 14.48
N THR A 913 -4.56 13.21 14.62
CA THR A 913 -5.59 13.89 15.42
C THR A 913 -6.94 13.91 14.69
N ASN A 914 -7.00 13.85 13.36
CA ASN A 914 -8.27 13.64 12.66
C ASN A 914 -8.86 12.24 12.92
N GLU A 915 -8.03 11.20 12.92
CA GLU A 915 -8.45 9.84 13.30
C GLU A 915 -8.88 9.75 14.77
N LEU A 916 -8.22 10.49 15.66
CA LEU A 916 -8.66 10.65 17.04
C LEU A 916 -10.05 11.30 17.13
N LEU A 917 -10.30 12.34 16.33
CA LEU A 917 -11.59 13.01 16.25
C LEU A 917 -12.68 12.04 15.76
N LYS A 918 -12.38 11.19 14.78
CA LYS A 918 -13.30 10.13 14.33
C LYS A 918 -13.58 9.10 15.41
N ALA A 919 -12.55 8.63 16.13
CA ALA A 919 -12.73 7.72 17.26
C ALA A 919 -13.73 8.28 18.29
N ILE A 920 -13.66 9.58 18.58
CA ILE A 920 -14.59 10.24 19.50
C ILE A 920 -15.99 10.40 18.88
N LYS A 921 -16.08 10.91 17.64
CA LYS A 921 -17.35 11.36 17.04
C LYS A 921 -18.15 10.26 16.38
N LEU A 922 -17.47 9.37 15.66
CA LEU A 922 -18.07 8.31 14.87
C LEU A 922 -18.18 7.02 15.68
N ASP A 923 -17.15 6.70 16.46
CA ASP A 923 -17.10 5.42 17.18
C ASP A 923 -17.49 5.54 18.66
N GLY A 924 -17.51 6.74 19.24
CA GLY A 924 -17.87 6.95 20.64
C GLY A 924 -16.82 6.49 21.65
N CYS A 925 -15.54 6.52 21.27
CA CYS A 925 -14.42 6.31 22.18
C CYS A 925 -14.31 7.46 23.21
N ASN A 926 -14.10 7.12 24.47
CA ASN A 926 -14.04 8.05 25.61
C ASN A 926 -12.66 8.72 25.76
N VAL A 927 -12.20 9.43 24.73
CA VAL A 927 -10.90 10.13 24.74
C VAL A 927 -11.04 11.53 25.33
N ARG A 928 -10.14 11.88 26.26
CA ARG A 928 -10.18 13.12 27.05
C ARG A 928 -9.06 14.11 26.76
N GLY A 929 -7.98 13.67 26.12
CA GLY A 929 -6.91 14.58 25.73
C GLY A 929 -5.86 13.97 24.83
N TYR A 930 -5.05 14.85 24.25
CA TYR A 930 -3.95 14.52 23.34
C TYR A 930 -2.68 15.26 23.73
N THR A 931 -1.58 14.51 23.78
CA THR A 931 -0.28 15.01 24.19
C THR A 931 0.74 14.75 23.09
N ALA A 932 1.17 15.82 22.41
CA ALA A 932 2.18 15.74 21.37
C ALA A 932 3.54 15.29 21.94
N TRP A 933 4.21 14.34 21.28
CA TRP A 933 5.59 13.97 21.58
C TRP A 933 6.55 14.55 20.54
N SER A 934 7.44 15.49 20.88
CA SER A 934 7.72 16.09 22.20
C SER A 934 7.63 17.62 22.17
N LEU A 935 7.69 18.27 23.34
CA LEU A 935 7.75 19.74 23.43
C LEU A 935 8.96 20.28 22.64
N MET A 936 10.12 19.70 22.86
CA MET A 936 11.38 20.10 22.25
C MET A 936 12.25 18.89 21.91
N ASP A 937 13.19 19.07 20.98
CA ASP A 937 14.21 18.06 20.69
C ASP A 937 15.01 17.79 21.95
N ASN A 938 15.33 16.52 22.19
CA ASN A 938 15.87 16.07 23.46
C ASN A 938 16.85 14.90 23.26
N PHE A 939 17.38 14.35 24.35
CA PHE A 939 18.22 13.15 24.30
C PHE A 939 17.36 11.91 24.03
N GLU A 940 17.34 11.38 22.81
CA GLU A 940 16.46 10.29 22.38
C GLU A 940 17.10 8.91 22.67
N TRP A 941 17.37 8.65 23.96
CA TRP A 941 17.80 7.35 24.48
C TRP A 941 19.01 6.77 23.72
N GLY A 942 18.86 5.60 23.08
CA GLY A 942 19.94 4.95 22.32
C GLY A 942 20.36 5.72 21.06
N SER A 943 19.54 6.65 20.58
CA SER A 943 19.83 7.50 19.42
C SER A 943 20.62 8.76 19.78
N GLY A 944 20.83 9.08 21.06
CA GLY A 944 21.47 10.33 21.46
C GLY A 944 20.72 11.54 20.92
N TYR A 945 21.43 12.52 20.34
CA TYR A 945 20.83 13.71 19.74
C TYR A 945 20.60 13.59 18.23
N THR A 946 20.64 12.37 17.67
CA THR A 946 20.51 12.14 16.21
C THR A 946 19.07 12.05 15.71
N LYS A 947 18.08 11.95 16.61
CA LYS A 947 16.65 11.86 16.27
C LYS A 947 15.87 12.94 17.00
N HIS A 948 15.02 13.66 16.28
CA HIS A 948 14.44 14.94 16.71
C HIS A 948 12.92 14.87 16.66
N PHE A 949 12.27 14.65 17.81
CA PHE A 949 10.81 14.57 17.94
C PHE A 949 10.13 15.88 18.32
N GLY A 950 10.89 16.91 18.67
CA GLY A 950 10.37 18.15 19.23
C GLY A 950 9.60 19.02 18.25
N LEU A 951 8.55 19.67 18.77
CA LEU A 951 7.91 20.84 18.14
C LEU A 951 8.85 22.05 18.09
N TYR A 952 9.77 22.14 19.06
CA TYR A 952 10.84 23.12 19.12
C TYR A 952 12.20 22.45 18.89
N GLN A 953 13.04 23.07 18.07
CA GLN A 953 14.44 22.69 17.93
C GLN A 953 15.22 23.18 19.15
N VAL A 954 16.15 22.36 19.66
CA VAL A 954 17.15 22.78 20.66
C VAL A 954 18.52 22.83 20.01
N ASP A 955 19.25 23.94 20.17
CA ASP A 955 20.67 24.00 19.81
C ASP A 955 21.52 23.39 20.94
N PHE A 956 21.89 22.12 20.77
CA PHE A 956 22.74 21.40 21.74
C PHE A 956 24.21 21.88 21.75
N SER A 957 24.62 22.70 20.77
CA SER A 957 25.95 23.31 20.74
C SER A 957 26.00 24.64 21.49
N ASP A 958 24.86 25.33 21.61
CA ASP A 958 24.70 26.53 22.44
C ASP A 958 24.60 26.12 23.92
N PRO A 959 25.50 26.61 24.80
CA PRO A 959 25.39 26.38 26.24
C PRO A 959 24.06 26.84 26.84
N ASN A 960 23.38 27.84 26.26
CA ASN A 960 22.07 28.29 26.73
C ASN A 960 20.90 27.42 26.22
N ARG A 961 21.19 26.40 25.40
CA ARG A 961 20.19 25.47 24.83
C ARG A 961 19.02 26.20 24.18
N THR A 962 19.32 27.18 23.32
CA THR A 962 18.29 28.02 22.68
C THR A 962 17.21 27.16 21.99
N ARG A 963 15.93 27.45 22.28
CA ARG A 963 14.78 26.76 21.69
C ARG A 963 14.13 27.57 20.59
N THR A 964 13.92 26.97 19.42
CA THR A 964 13.36 27.63 18.24
C THR A 964 12.13 26.88 17.72
N PRO A 965 10.96 27.52 17.53
CA PRO A 965 9.76 26.84 17.05
C PRO A 965 9.94 26.35 15.62
N LYS A 966 9.58 25.08 15.37
CA LYS A 966 9.46 24.53 14.01
C LYS A 966 8.09 24.87 13.41
N MET A 967 7.88 24.59 12.13
CA MET A 967 6.57 24.85 11.50
C MET A 967 5.45 24.04 12.15
N SER A 968 5.74 22.82 12.62
CA SER A 968 4.78 22.01 13.37
C SER A 968 4.29 22.65 14.67
N ALA A 969 5.12 23.46 15.36
CA ALA A 969 4.67 24.24 16.51
C ALA A 969 3.58 25.25 16.11
N GLY A 970 3.75 25.92 14.97
CA GLY A 970 2.76 26.83 14.40
C GLY A 970 1.45 26.14 14.02
N PHE A 971 1.54 24.97 13.37
CA PHE A 971 0.38 24.14 13.05
C PHE A 971 -0.34 23.67 14.32
N TYR A 972 0.39 23.12 15.29
CA TYR A 972 -0.18 22.57 16.52
C TYR A 972 -0.85 23.65 17.35
N LYS A 973 -0.23 24.82 17.50
CA LYS A 973 -0.84 26.00 18.11
C LYS A 973 -2.20 26.35 17.50
N GLN A 974 -2.30 26.31 16.17
CA GLN A 974 -3.55 26.62 15.50
C GLN A 974 -4.60 25.52 15.71
N LEU A 975 -4.21 24.25 15.66
CA LEU A 975 -5.09 23.11 15.97
C LEU A 975 -5.67 23.21 17.39
N VAL A 976 -4.82 23.49 18.38
CA VAL A 976 -5.23 23.69 19.78
C VAL A 976 -6.18 24.88 19.91
N LYS A 977 -5.84 26.02 19.30
CA LYS A 977 -6.68 27.22 19.32
C LYS A 977 -8.07 27.00 18.70
N GLU A 978 -8.15 26.23 17.62
CA GLU A 978 -9.41 25.94 16.93
C GLU A 978 -10.21 24.80 17.58
N ASN A 979 -9.56 24.02 18.46
CA ASN A 979 -10.06 22.78 19.05
C ASN A 979 -10.55 21.78 17.98
N GLY A 980 -9.81 21.62 16.88
CA GLY A 980 -10.16 20.72 15.78
C GLY A 980 -9.96 21.33 14.39
N PHE A 981 -10.81 20.94 13.43
CA PHE A 981 -10.65 21.26 12.00
C PHE A 981 -11.89 21.95 11.45
N ALA A 982 -11.89 23.28 11.29
CA ALA A 982 -13.01 24.00 10.71
C ALA A 982 -12.91 24.10 9.17
N THR A 983 -14.05 24.08 8.46
CA THR A 983 -14.13 24.16 6.99
C THR A 983 -13.67 25.49 6.37
N ASN A 984 -13.42 26.53 7.18
CA ASN A 984 -12.89 27.83 6.75
C ASN A 984 -11.55 28.16 7.45
N SER A 985 -10.84 27.14 7.92
CA SER A 985 -9.63 27.29 8.74
C SER A 985 -8.40 27.68 7.91
N SER A 986 -7.48 28.45 8.51
CA SER A 986 -6.14 28.66 7.94
C SER A 986 -5.31 27.37 7.85
N LEU A 987 -5.71 26.31 8.56
CA LEU A 987 -5.15 24.96 8.44
C LEU A 987 -5.34 24.35 7.05
N MET A 988 -6.28 24.85 6.25
CA MET A 988 -6.45 24.46 4.84
C MET A 988 -5.29 24.90 3.95
N THR A 989 -4.48 25.89 4.34
CA THR A 989 -3.31 26.28 3.54
C THR A 989 -2.24 25.19 3.49
N TYR A 990 -2.27 24.24 4.43
CA TYR A 990 -1.45 23.03 4.43
C TYR A 990 -2.03 21.87 3.59
N GLU A 991 -3.20 22.03 2.94
CA GLU A 991 -3.81 21.02 2.04
C GLU A 991 -3.20 21.00 0.63
N LEU A 992 -2.45 22.03 0.23
CA LEU A 992 -2.07 22.28 -1.18
C LEU A 992 -0.59 22.00 -1.51
N SER A 993 0.17 21.34 -0.63
CA SER A 993 1.61 21.11 -0.87
C SER A 993 2.11 19.72 -0.46
N SER A 994 1.34 18.65 -0.73
CA SER A 994 1.81 17.26 -0.60
C SER A 994 1.46 16.44 -1.83
#